data_AF-A0A835WFA0-F1
#
_entry.id   AF-A0A835WFA0-F1
#
_cell.length_a   1.000
_cell.length_b   1.000
_cell.length_c   1.000
_cell.angle_alpha   90.00
_cell.angle_beta   90.00
_cell.angle_gamma   90.00
#
_symmetry.space_group_name_H-M   'P 1'
#
loop_
_entity.id
_entity.type
_entity.pdbx_description
1 polymer ?
#
loop_
_entity_poly.entity_id
_entity_poly.type
_entity_poly.pdbx_seq_one_letter_code
_entity_poly.pdbx_strand_id
1 'polypeptide(L)'
;MAKRNSKREPVKEIEEAASEDEEDLDELELDGDDGDIEDESADDGEADEAEDVDAEGDEDEIEDAMLELMAAQAEEAQRRAAAGAAAPEKPQASTRTQGKSHAGAAAAAVEGAGAGAGAVGGEAGDDSSEEDAGPGSHGPDPGSDSSEDERPNRNTVGNVPLVWYKDEDHIGYDIEGARITKAQRKDRLQQLLDRNDSKKALRTIYDPYNDEEITLSREELAMVMRIRAGQFPHLEVNPHETEHTWFTDPRDAEVMPIVDRPEPKSRFVPSKWEEQKIVKLVRAIRKGWIKVAPKKTAEQEEEERGAQPPAYLLWADDGLTDEAAGKAGSGLTYIPAPKLQLPGHADSYNPPAEYLPTEEEVAAWQMADPEDRPKALPQAFTSLRSVPAYTDFIKERFERCLDLYLCPRVRRKRLDIKSPEQLVPQLPKPRDLQPFPTTLALAYEGHTGPVASIAPDPWTGQWLLSGGRDGTLRLWEVRTGRCWRTWVLEGPVNAVAWCPQAGLRLVSAAVGNCVVLLPSGTGPEEAEAEAAEALRIPAEAAGAGEEALARWEPFSCRPVSGGSAGSAGEEASSSGQGLCVRLKFPVRSLAWHGRGDYFASVAPTGNTQAVVVHQLSKRASQNPFRKNRGRVVRVAFHPAKPFFFVATQNHVRVYNLAKQALAKKLLGGGGVLSCLALHPGGDHVLVGSDDKRVAWYDLDLSTKPYKALRYHTAPPRAVAFHRSYPLFASAADDGTVQVFHGMVYADLLTNPLIVPVKILRGGHQVVASEGVADCAFHPTQPWIFTAGADSKILLYCN
;
A
#
# COMPACT_ATOMS: atom_id res chain seq x y z
N MET A 1 38.64 36.19 -72.23
CA MET A 1 39.49 37.18 -72.95
C MET A 1 39.80 38.34 -72.01
N ALA A 2 40.98 38.98 -72.15
CA ALA A 2 41.38 40.30 -71.60
C ALA A 2 41.00 40.67 -70.13
N LYS A 3 41.94 40.64 -69.15
CA LYS A 3 42.86 41.75 -68.73
C LYS A 3 42.16 42.85 -67.88
N ARG A 4 42.72 43.40 -66.78
CA ARG A 4 44.09 43.33 -66.21
C ARG A 4 44.20 43.95 -64.79
N ASN A 5 45.18 43.48 -64.01
CA ASN A 5 46.01 44.21 -63.02
C ASN A 5 45.38 44.81 -61.73
N SER A 6 46.09 44.93 -60.58
CA SER A 6 47.51 44.63 -60.25
C SER A 6 47.80 44.53 -58.74
N LYS A 7 48.79 43.68 -58.36
CA LYS A 7 49.95 43.86 -57.41
C LYS A 7 49.76 44.79 -56.17
N ARG A 8 50.30 44.51 -54.96
CA ARG A 8 51.55 43.81 -54.60
C ARG A 8 51.63 43.58 -53.05
N GLU A 9 52.21 42.46 -52.62
CA GLU A 9 52.94 42.26 -51.34
C GLU A 9 54.39 42.82 -51.44
N PRO A 10 55.25 42.99 -50.39
CA PRO A 10 55.58 41.99 -49.33
C PRO A 10 55.94 42.52 -47.89
N VAL A 11 55.80 41.77 -46.77
CA VAL A 11 56.78 40.91 -46.01
C VAL A 11 58.03 41.70 -45.47
N LYS A 12 58.50 41.65 -44.19
CA LYS A 12 59.09 40.51 -43.41
C LYS A 12 59.45 40.86 -41.91
N GLU A 13 59.57 39.85 -41.02
CA GLU A 13 60.44 39.68 -39.79
C GLU A 13 60.42 40.67 -38.57
N ILE A 14 60.14 40.25 -37.32
CA ILE A 14 60.90 39.48 -36.25
C ILE A 14 61.76 40.38 -35.33
N GLU A 15 61.51 40.32 -34.01
CA GLU A 15 62.55 40.15 -32.94
C GLU A 15 61.93 39.79 -31.57
N GLU A 16 62.65 38.98 -30.78
CA GLU A 16 62.35 38.60 -29.38
C GLU A 16 63.13 39.51 -28.41
N ALA A 17 62.63 39.70 -27.18
CA ALA A 17 63.44 40.12 -26.05
C ALA A 17 62.84 39.60 -24.72
N ALA A 18 63.70 39.16 -23.80
CA ALA A 18 63.36 38.66 -22.48
C ALA A 18 64.21 39.33 -21.39
N SER A 19 63.66 39.41 -20.18
CA SER A 19 64.31 39.68 -18.87
C SER A 19 63.22 39.41 -17.80
N GLU A 20 63.41 38.57 -16.77
CA GLU A 20 64.38 38.67 -15.65
C GLU A 20 64.21 40.00 -14.87
N ASP A 21 64.14 40.08 -13.54
CA ASP A 21 63.96 39.10 -12.43
C ASP A 21 63.61 39.86 -11.12
N GLU A 22 63.59 39.17 -9.96
CA GLU A 22 63.51 39.67 -8.55
C GLU A 22 62.12 40.16 -8.06
N GLU A 23 61.48 39.64 -6.99
CA GLU A 23 61.85 39.18 -5.62
C GLU A 23 61.61 40.23 -4.50
N ASP A 24 61.46 39.73 -3.27
CA ASP A 24 61.15 40.37 -1.97
C ASP A 24 59.75 41.01 -1.80
N LEU A 25 58.86 40.49 -0.94
CA LEU A 25 58.92 40.39 0.54
C LEU A 25 58.91 41.77 1.23
N ASP A 26 57.80 42.09 1.92
CA ASP A 26 57.86 42.13 3.38
C ASP A 26 56.48 42.19 4.04
N GLU A 27 56.46 41.64 5.25
CA GLU A 27 55.33 41.37 6.14
C GLU A 27 55.20 42.50 7.17
N LEU A 28 53.97 42.92 7.53
CA LEU A 28 53.73 43.65 8.78
C LEU A 28 52.35 43.27 9.35
N GLU A 29 52.39 42.36 10.32
CA GLU A 29 51.34 42.12 11.30
C GLU A 29 51.10 43.38 12.17
N LEU A 30 49.92 43.44 12.81
CA LEU A 30 49.75 43.98 14.17
C LEU A 30 48.31 43.72 14.69
N ASP A 31 48.17 42.57 15.37
CA ASP A 31 47.47 42.29 16.64
C ASP A 31 46.12 42.93 17.04
N GLY A 32 45.31 42.11 17.75
CA GLY A 32 44.13 42.51 18.54
C GLY A 32 42.91 41.62 18.27
N ASP A 33 42.86 40.34 18.70
CA ASP A 33 42.68 39.82 20.08
C ASP A 33 41.18 39.61 20.45
N ASP A 34 40.92 38.69 21.40
CA ASP A 34 39.64 38.08 21.80
C ASP A 34 38.98 37.13 20.76
N GLY A 35 38.68 35.85 21.05
CA GLY A 35 38.91 35.05 22.27
C GLY A 35 37.93 33.87 22.38
N ASP A 36 38.45 32.65 22.15
CA ASP A 36 38.05 31.30 22.61
C ASP A 36 36.58 30.91 22.86
N ILE A 37 36.20 29.73 22.34
CA ILE A 37 36.12 28.48 23.12
C ILE A 37 36.03 27.30 22.12
N GLU A 38 37.05 26.44 22.14
CA GLU A 38 37.01 25.08 21.58
C GLU A 38 36.58 24.08 22.67
N ASP A 39 36.09 22.92 22.25
CA ASP A 39 36.21 21.68 23.04
C ASP A 39 36.22 20.50 22.05
N GLU A 40 37.42 20.03 21.70
CA GLU A 40 37.60 18.71 21.09
C GLU A 40 37.81 17.66 22.19
N SER A 41 37.27 16.46 22.00
CA SER A 41 37.91 15.25 22.51
C SER A 41 37.58 14.05 21.64
N ALA A 42 38.64 13.49 21.06
CA ALA A 42 38.71 12.10 20.68
C ALA A 42 39.69 11.41 21.64
N ASP A 43 39.37 10.22 22.11
CA ASP A 43 40.33 9.33 22.76
C ASP A 43 39.95 7.87 22.48
N ASP A 44 40.97 7.01 22.50
CA ASP A 44 40.90 5.57 22.25
C ASP A 44 40.21 4.85 23.45
N GLY A 45 39.67 3.63 23.41
CA GLY A 45 40.06 2.43 22.69
C GLY A 45 40.72 1.44 23.66
N GLU A 46 39.96 0.46 24.17
CA GLU A 46 40.48 -0.88 24.55
C GLU A 46 39.33 -1.88 24.83
N ALA A 47 39.67 -3.17 24.90
CA ALA A 47 38.73 -4.29 24.99
C ALA A 47 38.67 -4.89 26.40
N ASP A 48 37.58 -5.60 26.71
CA ASP A 48 37.57 -6.63 27.75
C ASP A 48 36.70 -7.81 27.32
N GLU A 49 37.24 -9.03 27.45
CA GLU A 49 36.51 -10.29 27.31
C GLU A 49 35.87 -10.67 28.66
N ALA A 50 34.60 -11.06 28.68
CA ALA A 50 33.96 -11.67 29.84
C ALA A 50 32.95 -12.75 29.40
N GLU A 51 32.84 -13.79 30.22
CA GLU A 51 32.38 -15.13 29.83
C GLU A 51 30.84 -15.33 29.75
N ASP A 52 30.45 -16.40 29.06
CA ASP A 52 29.07 -16.84 28.84
C ASP A 52 28.26 -17.07 30.13
N VAL A 53 27.01 -16.60 30.14
CA VAL A 53 25.92 -17.18 30.96
C VAL A 53 24.65 -17.25 30.12
N ASP A 54 24.23 -18.48 29.78
CA ASP A 54 23.05 -18.75 28.95
C ASP A 54 21.75 -18.16 29.55
N ALA A 55 21.14 -17.22 28.83
CA ALA A 55 19.81 -16.67 29.15
C ALA A 55 19.02 -16.20 27.92
N GLU A 56 19.03 -16.97 26.82
CA GLU A 56 18.15 -16.71 25.67
C GLU A 56 16.68 -16.99 26.03
N GLY A 57 15.98 -15.95 26.45
CA GLY A 57 14.53 -15.89 26.62
C GLY A 57 13.95 -14.68 25.90
N ASP A 58 13.08 -14.96 24.92
CA ASP A 58 12.05 -14.05 24.41
C ASP A 58 12.50 -12.77 23.67
N GLU A 59 13.49 -12.88 22.77
CA GLU A 59 13.72 -11.85 21.72
C GLU A 59 12.54 -11.75 20.72
N ASP A 60 11.92 -12.89 20.37
CA ASP A 60 10.77 -12.98 19.45
C ASP A 60 9.56 -12.12 19.92
N GLU A 61 9.32 -12.01 21.25
CA GLU A 61 8.19 -11.22 21.77
C GLU A 61 8.42 -9.70 21.67
N ILE A 62 9.69 -9.26 21.69
CA ILE A 62 10.07 -7.85 21.57
C ILE A 62 9.94 -7.38 20.12
N GLU A 63 10.32 -8.21 19.14
CA GLU A 63 10.13 -7.89 17.73
C GLU A 63 8.65 -7.80 17.33
N ASP A 64 7.81 -8.78 17.74
CA ASP A 64 6.37 -8.75 17.46
C ASP A 64 5.68 -7.54 18.14
N ALA A 65 6.05 -7.21 19.39
CA ALA A 65 5.53 -6.03 20.09
C ALA A 65 5.93 -4.72 19.40
N MET A 66 7.17 -4.61 18.92
CA MET A 66 7.63 -3.41 18.19
C MET A 66 6.95 -3.27 16.82
N LEU A 67 6.66 -4.39 16.14
CA LEU A 67 5.88 -4.42 14.89
C LEU A 67 4.43 -3.97 15.09
N GLU A 68 3.79 -4.40 16.19
CA GLU A 68 2.43 -3.98 16.53
C GLU A 68 2.37 -2.48 16.90
N LEU A 69 3.39 -1.97 17.60
CA LEU A 69 3.53 -0.54 17.91
C LEU A 69 3.75 0.32 16.66
N MET A 70 4.59 -0.13 15.72
CA MET A 70 4.77 0.56 14.42
C MET A 70 3.50 0.52 13.56
N ALA A 71 2.74 -0.57 13.59
CA ALA A 71 1.45 -0.65 12.90
C ALA A 71 0.42 0.32 13.49
N ALA A 72 0.34 0.43 14.82
CA ALA A 72 -0.55 1.39 15.50
C ALA A 72 -0.16 2.85 15.19
N GLN A 73 1.13 3.18 15.19
CA GLN A 73 1.61 4.51 14.82
C GLN A 73 1.35 4.85 13.34
N ALA A 74 1.46 3.86 12.44
CA ALA A 74 1.12 4.04 11.03
C ALA A 74 -0.39 4.26 10.83
N GLU A 75 -1.26 3.58 11.60
CA GLU A 75 -2.70 3.81 11.57
C GLU A 75 -3.07 5.19 12.12
N GLU A 76 -2.44 5.64 13.21
CA GLU A 76 -2.67 6.99 13.75
C GLU A 76 -2.20 8.08 12.78
N ALA A 77 -1.05 7.89 12.12
CA ALA A 77 -0.57 8.79 11.07
C ALA A 77 -1.55 8.87 9.88
N GLN A 78 -2.14 7.74 9.45
CA GLN A 78 -3.17 7.73 8.42
C GLN A 78 -4.48 8.42 8.88
N ARG A 79 -4.89 8.24 10.14
CA ARG A 79 -6.06 8.93 10.72
C ARG A 79 -5.82 10.44 10.83
N ARG A 80 -4.62 10.90 11.21
CA ARG A 80 -4.24 12.32 11.21
C ARG A 80 -4.20 12.90 9.78
N ALA A 81 -3.71 12.15 8.80
CA ALA A 81 -3.74 12.56 7.40
C ALA A 81 -5.18 12.69 6.84
N ALA A 82 -6.08 11.77 7.22
CA ALA A 82 -7.49 11.85 6.84
C ALA A 82 -8.22 13.04 7.50
N ALA A 83 -7.90 13.36 8.75
CA ALA A 83 -8.47 14.53 9.45
C ALA A 83 -8.01 15.87 8.87
N GLY A 84 -6.80 15.93 8.29
CA GLY A 84 -6.25 17.14 7.67
C GLY A 84 -6.85 17.54 6.31
N ALA A 85 -7.73 16.70 5.73
CA ALA A 85 -8.28 16.92 4.38
C ALA A 85 -9.61 17.72 4.36
N ALA A 86 -10.16 18.10 5.51
CA ALA A 86 -11.41 18.87 5.61
C ALA A 86 -11.15 20.39 5.56
N ALA A 87 -11.22 20.99 4.36
CA ALA A 87 -11.18 22.44 4.20
C ALA A 87 -12.51 23.12 4.62
N PRO A 88 -12.48 24.34 5.18
CA PRO A 88 -13.67 24.99 5.73
C PRO A 88 -14.62 25.55 4.65
N GLU A 89 -15.92 25.37 4.87
CA GLU A 89 -16.97 25.93 4.00
C GLU A 89 -17.00 27.47 4.04
N LYS A 90 -17.14 28.09 2.86
CA LYS A 90 -17.56 29.50 2.73
C LYS A 90 -19.09 29.56 2.61
N PRO A 91 -19.79 30.45 3.33
CA PRO A 91 -21.23 30.64 3.15
C PRO A 91 -21.50 31.29 1.78
N GLN A 92 -22.32 30.65 0.95
CA GLN A 92 -22.82 31.26 -0.29
C GLN A 92 -24.06 32.11 -0.02
N ALA A 93 -24.12 33.27 -0.66
CA ALA A 93 -25.29 34.13 -0.67
C ALA A 93 -26.42 33.54 -1.53
N SER A 94 -27.64 33.47 -1.00
CA SER A 94 -28.82 33.06 -1.75
C SER A 94 -29.42 34.23 -2.53
N THR A 95 -29.59 34.05 -3.84
CA THR A 95 -30.32 34.99 -4.69
C THR A 95 -31.81 34.70 -4.64
N ARG A 96 -32.65 35.75 -4.52
CA ARG A 96 -34.05 35.68 -4.93
C ARG A 96 -34.53 37.00 -5.50
N THR A 97 -34.97 36.96 -6.75
CA THR A 97 -35.49 38.11 -7.51
C THR A 97 -37.02 38.22 -7.42
N GLN A 98 -37.46 39.48 -7.39
CA GLN A 98 -38.75 40.03 -7.85
C GLN A 98 -40.09 39.52 -7.27
N GLY A 99 -40.87 40.48 -6.78
CA GLY A 99 -42.33 40.44 -6.64
C GLY A 99 -42.87 41.87 -6.45
N LYS A 100 -43.50 42.44 -7.48
CA LYS A 100 -44.16 43.77 -7.43
C LYS A 100 -45.65 43.62 -7.11
N SER A 101 -46.20 44.58 -6.36
CA SER A 101 -47.60 45.03 -6.53
C SER A 101 -47.79 46.48 -6.05
N HIS A 102 -48.79 47.16 -6.62
CA HIS A 102 -49.13 48.59 -6.44
C HIS A 102 -49.91 48.85 -5.12
N ALA A 103 -50.25 50.07 -4.67
CA ALA A 103 -50.48 51.39 -5.30
C ALA A 103 -50.27 52.53 -4.27
N GLY A 104 -50.38 53.85 -4.55
CA GLY A 104 -50.68 54.63 -5.76
C GLY A 104 -51.14 56.07 -5.39
N ALA A 105 -51.22 56.97 -6.39
CA ALA A 105 -51.62 58.41 -6.31
C ALA A 105 -50.67 59.35 -5.54
N ALA A 106 -50.50 60.65 -5.85
CA ALA A 106 -50.72 61.49 -7.05
C ALA A 106 -49.96 62.84 -6.82
N ALA A 107 -49.71 63.78 -7.74
CA ALA A 107 -50.09 63.94 -9.15
C ALA A 107 -48.89 64.50 -9.96
N ALA A 108 -49.09 65.42 -10.92
CA ALA A 108 -48.03 66.15 -11.65
C ALA A 108 -48.44 67.59 -12.03
N ALA A 109 -47.49 68.53 -12.02
CA ALA A 109 -47.36 69.80 -12.79
C ALA A 109 -46.14 70.55 -12.20
N VAL A 110 -45.01 70.82 -12.87
CA VAL A 110 -44.71 71.45 -14.18
C VAL A 110 -44.82 72.99 -14.17
N GLU A 111 -43.65 73.62 -14.39
CA GLU A 111 -43.36 75.02 -14.76
C GLU A 111 -43.56 76.17 -13.75
N GLY A 112 -42.59 77.11 -13.76
CA GLY A 112 -42.59 78.36 -12.99
C GLY A 112 -41.18 78.88 -12.71
N ALA A 113 -40.65 79.77 -13.55
CA ALA A 113 -39.32 80.37 -13.39
C ALA A 113 -39.36 81.74 -12.66
N GLY A 114 -38.20 82.23 -12.21
CA GLY A 114 -37.95 83.67 -12.08
C GLY A 114 -37.58 84.18 -10.68
N ALA A 115 -36.41 84.81 -10.58
CA ALA A 115 -35.88 85.46 -9.37
C ALA A 115 -36.56 86.80 -9.02
N GLY A 116 -36.40 87.29 -7.78
CA GLY A 116 -36.72 88.70 -7.45
C GLY A 116 -36.69 89.08 -5.96
N ALA A 117 -35.56 89.69 -5.55
CA ALA A 117 -35.24 90.44 -4.32
C ALA A 117 -36.35 91.05 -3.41
N GLY A 118 -36.03 91.22 -2.12
CA GLY A 118 -36.70 92.15 -1.18
C GLY A 118 -36.20 92.00 0.27
N ALA A 119 -35.75 93.10 0.90
CA ALA A 119 -35.22 93.13 2.28
C ALA A 119 -35.96 94.17 3.16
N VAL A 120 -35.42 94.51 4.35
CA VAL A 120 -35.93 95.42 5.43
C VAL A 120 -36.90 94.73 6.40
N GLY A 121 -36.83 94.84 7.74
CA GLY A 121 -35.92 95.47 8.74
C GLY A 121 -36.25 94.82 10.12
N GLY A 122 -35.73 95.13 11.32
CA GLY A 122 -34.88 96.21 11.84
C GLY A 122 -35.37 96.66 13.23
N GLU A 123 -34.59 96.41 14.30
CA GLU A 123 -34.60 97.08 15.65
C GLU A 123 -35.79 96.87 16.63
N ALA A 124 -35.67 96.95 17.98
CA ALA A 124 -34.52 96.90 18.92
C ALA A 124 -34.96 96.79 20.42
N GLY A 125 -34.01 96.43 21.32
CA GLY A 125 -33.98 96.73 22.77
C GLY A 125 -34.82 95.85 23.74
N ASP A 126 -34.52 95.73 25.03
CA ASP A 126 -33.33 96.06 25.86
C ASP A 126 -33.52 95.41 27.27
N ASP A 127 -32.44 95.08 28.01
CA ASP A 127 -32.19 95.42 29.44
C ASP A 127 -30.99 94.66 30.09
N SER A 128 -30.44 95.31 31.12
CA SER A 128 -29.30 95.07 32.02
C SER A 128 -29.60 94.08 33.19
N SER A 129 -28.71 93.65 34.12
CA SER A 129 -27.26 93.77 34.41
C SER A 129 -26.81 92.65 35.39
N GLU A 130 -25.50 92.50 35.62
CA GLU A 130 -24.83 91.51 36.49
C GLU A 130 -24.99 91.77 38.02
N GLU A 131 -24.72 90.75 38.85
CA GLU A 131 -23.88 90.87 40.08
C GLU A 131 -23.41 89.48 40.60
N ASP A 132 -22.25 89.43 41.27
CA ASP A 132 -21.48 88.23 41.65
C ASP A 132 -21.32 88.09 43.18
N ALA A 133 -21.26 86.84 43.72
CA ALA A 133 -20.68 86.53 45.04
C ALA A 133 -20.60 85.01 45.41
N GLY A 134 -19.37 84.47 45.48
CA GLY A 134 -18.90 83.68 46.65
C GLY A 134 -19.21 82.16 46.76
N PRO A 135 -18.19 81.27 46.82
CA PRO A 135 -18.37 79.81 46.91
C PRO A 135 -18.38 79.24 48.35
N GLY A 136 -18.92 78.02 48.53
CA GLY A 136 -18.94 77.34 49.84
C GLY A 136 -19.01 75.80 49.81
N SER A 137 -18.04 75.18 50.50
CA SER A 137 -17.96 73.77 50.96
C SER A 137 -17.86 72.62 49.94
N HIS A 138 -16.78 71.83 50.07
CA HIS A 138 -16.66 70.49 49.53
C HIS A 138 -17.61 69.50 50.24
N GLY A 139 -18.30 68.66 49.48
CA GLY A 139 -18.51 67.25 49.81
C GLY A 139 -17.64 66.38 48.88
N PRO A 140 -17.39 65.10 49.18
CA PRO A 140 -16.75 64.20 48.23
C PRO A 140 -17.59 64.07 46.96
N ASP A 141 -16.98 64.29 45.80
CA ASP A 141 -17.66 64.25 44.50
C ASP A 141 -18.24 62.85 44.20
N PRO A 142 -19.43 62.75 43.59
CA PRO A 142 -20.01 61.51 43.08
C PRO A 142 -19.35 61.08 41.75
N GLY A 143 -18.03 61.22 41.64
CA GLY A 143 -17.28 61.25 40.38
C GLY A 143 -16.23 60.13 40.22
N SER A 144 -16.50 58.93 40.74
CA SER A 144 -15.62 57.77 40.61
C SER A 144 -16.25 56.71 39.71
N ASP A 145 -15.89 56.73 38.42
CA ASP A 145 -16.07 55.59 37.50
C ASP A 145 -15.02 54.51 37.82
N SER A 146 -15.11 53.97 39.02
CA SER A 146 -14.37 52.81 39.47
C SER A 146 -15.18 51.58 39.12
N SER A 147 -14.56 50.63 38.41
CA SER A 147 -15.21 49.38 37.98
C SER A 147 -15.66 48.48 39.14
N GLU A 148 -15.35 48.85 40.38
CA GLU A 148 -15.74 48.15 41.61
C GLU A 148 -16.96 48.80 42.31
N ASP A 149 -17.39 50.00 41.90
CA ASP A 149 -18.32 50.85 42.69
C ASP A 149 -19.77 50.96 42.15
N GLU A 150 -20.10 50.47 40.93
CA GLU A 150 -21.48 50.63 40.40
C GLU A 150 -22.55 49.98 41.28
N ARG A 151 -22.20 48.90 42.00
CA ARG A 151 -22.89 48.41 43.22
C ARG A 151 -21.88 47.74 44.14
N PRO A 152 -21.92 47.97 45.46
CA PRO A 152 -21.11 47.19 46.39
C PRO A 152 -21.49 45.71 46.30
N ASN A 153 -20.53 44.86 45.96
CA ASN A 153 -20.71 43.42 45.89
C ASN A 153 -21.15 42.88 47.26
N ARG A 154 -22.45 42.58 47.42
CA ARG A 154 -22.99 42.10 48.71
C ARG A 154 -22.39 40.75 49.09
N ASN A 155 -22.14 39.89 48.11
CA ASN A 155 -21.54 38.57 48.32
C ASN A 155 -20.02 38.59 48.13
N THR A 156 -19.27 38.10 49.13
CA THR A 156 -17.79 38.18 49.19
C THR A 156 -17.06 36.93 48.69
N VAL A 157 -17.78 35.89 48.26
CA VAL A 157 -17.19 34.56 47.96
C VAL A 157 -16.26 34.52 46.74
N GLY A 158 -16.25 35.54 45.89
CA GLY A 158 -15.40 35.63 44.70
C GLY A 158 -15.78 34.64 43.60
N ASN A 159 -14.86 34.36 42.67
CA ASN A 159 -15.11 33.49 41.51
C ASN A 159 -15.09 31.98 41.88
N VAL A 160 -16.00 31.58 42.76
CA VAL A 160 -16.14 30.23 43.31
C VAL A 160 -17.39 29.55 42.72
N PRO A 161 -17.36 28.25 42.39
CA PRO A 161 -18.52 27.55 41.85
C PRO A 161 -19.71 27.52 42.82
N LEU A 162 -20.78 28.27 42.49
CA LEU A 162 -22.04 28.36 43.23
C LEU A 162 -22.74 27.00 43.48
N VAL A 163 -22.29 25.93 42.82
CA VAL A 163 -22.74 24.54 43.05
C VAL A 163 -22.49 24.08 44.49
N TRP A 164 -21.43 24.56 45.16
CA TRP A 164 -21.13 24.15 46.54
C TRP A 164 -22.16 24.65 47.55
N TYR A 165 -22.77 25.80 47.29
CA TYR A 165 -23.85 26.34 48.12
C TYR A 165 -25.22 25.76 47.76
N LYS A 166 -25.34 24.87 46.76
CA LYS A 166 -26.63 24.44 46.20
C LYS A 166 -27.58 23.82 47.24
N ASP A 167 -27.04 23.04 48.16
CA ASP A 167 -27.79 22.30 49.17
C ASP A 167 -27.84 23.03 50.54
N GLU A 168 -27.16 24.17 50.66
CA GLU A 168 -27.15 25.06 51.84
C GLU A 168 -28.29 26.10 51.80
N ASP A 169 -28.71 26.64 52.94
CA ASP A 169 -29.77 27.67 53.01
C ASP A 169 -29.31 29.10 52.61
N HIS A 170 -28.00 29.28 52.39
CA HIS A 170 -27.33 30.55 52.10
C HIS A 170 -26.31 30.38 50.97
N ILE A 171 -25.96 31.48 50.28
CA ILE A 171 -25.02 31.47 49.13
C ILE A 171 -23.62 31.99 49.53
N GLY A 172 -23.52 32.69 50.65
CA GLY A 172 -22.27 33.25 51.12
C GLY A 172 -22.48 34.16 52.33
N TYR A 173 -21.47 34.99 52.58
CA TYR A 173 -21.44 35.97 53.65
C TYR A 173 -21.15 37.35 53.08
N ASP A 174 -21.70 38.39 53.71
CA ASP A 174 -21.33 39.78 53.43
C ASP A 174 -20.01 40.17 54.11
N ILE A 175 -19.56 41.41 53.86
CA ILE A 175 -18.31 41.98 54.38
C ILE A 175 -18.32 42.07 55.92
N GLU A 176 -19.51 42.15 56.53
CA GLU A 176 -19.68 42.20 58.00
C GLU A 176 -19.80 40.80 58.63
N GLY A 177 -19.88 39.74 57.82
CA GLY A 177 -19.94 38.34 58.25
C GLY A 177 -21.35 37.81 58.52
N ALA A 178 -22.40 38.47 58.04
CA ALA A 178 -23.77 37.94 58.10
C ALA A 178 -24.11 37.05 56.89
N ARG A 179 -25.04 36.11 57.09
CA ARG A 179 -25.40 35.08 56.09
C ARG A 179 -26.37 35.62 55.04
N ILE A 180 -26.01 35.47 53.76
CA ILE A 180 -26.87 35.84 52.63
C ILE A 180 -27.80 34.66 52.31
N THR A 181 -28.98 34.66 52.92
CA THR A 181 -30.01 33.62 52.72
C THR A 181 -30.59 33.63 51.31
N LYS A 182 -30.84 32.46 50.73
CA LYS A 182 -31.46 32.31 49.41
C LYS A 182 -32.87 32.87 49.36
N ALA A 183 -33.27 33.38 48.20
CA ALA A 183 -34.65 33.76 47.95
C ALA A 183 -35.56 32.51 47.97
N GLN A 184 -36.78 32.63 48.52
CA GLN A 184 -37.72 31.52 48.51
C GLN A 184 -38.11 31.16 47.06
N ARG A 185 -37.92 29.89 46.71
CA ARG A 185 -38.06 29.40 45.34
C ARG A 185 -39.54 29.49 44.90
N LYS A 186 -39.87 30.50 44.09
CA LYS A 186 -41.19 30.66 43.43
C LYS A 186 -41.59 29.33 42.76
N ASP A 187 -42.87 28.96 42.84
CA ASP A 187 -43.35 27.73 42.22
C ASP A 187 -43.22 27.79 40.69
N ARG A 188 -42.98 26.65 40.04
CA ARG A 188 -42.65 26.56 38.61
C ARG A 188 -43.72 27.16 37.71
N LEU A 189 -44.98 27.08 38.12
CA LEU A 189 -46.12 27.62 37.39
C LEU A 189 -46.14 29.15 37.43
N GLN A 190 -45.68 29.74 38.55
CA GLN A 190 -45.60 31.18 38.77
C GLN A 190 -44.40 31.79 38.03
N GLN A 191 -43.26 31.09 37.98
CA GLN A 191 -42.12 31.47 37.12
C GLN A 191 -42.49 31.48 35.61
N LEU A 192 -43.36 30.56 35.18
CA LEU A 192 -43.82 30.49 33.79
C LEU A 192 -44.74 31.67 33.44
N LEU A 193 -45.61 32.08 34.36
CA LEU A 193 -46.46 33.27 34.23
C LEU A 193 -45.64 34.58 34.20
N ASP A 194 -44.70 34.75 35.13
CA ASP A 194 -43.81 35.94 35.18
C ASP A 194 -43.05 36.15 33.86
N ARG A 195 -42.65 35.05 33.21
CA ARG A 195 -41.94 35.03 31.92
C ARG A 195 -42.83 35.33 30.70
N ASN A 196 -44.10 34.95 30.71
CA ASN A 196 -44.99 35.10 29.54
C ASN A 196 -45.81 36.41 29.57
N ASP A 197 -46.35 36.80 30.73
CA ASP A 197 -47.32 37.90 30.83
C ASP A 197 -46.70 39.26 31.18
N SER A 198 -45.47 39.29 31.71
CA SER A 198 -44.84 40.55 32.12
C SER A 198 -44.03 41.21 30.99
N LYS A 199 -44.41 42.43 30.59
CA LYS A 199 -43.62 43.26 29.65
C LYS A 199 -42.22 43.65 30.17
N LYS A 200 -41.91 43.33 31.43
CA LYS A 200 -40.61 43.57 32.06
C LYS A 200 -39.64 42.40 31.86
N ALA A 201 -40.11 41.19 31.58
CA ALA A 201 -39.27 39.99 31.41
C ALA A 201 -38.16 40.13 30.35
N LEU A 202 -38.38 40.94 29.30
CA LEU A 202 -37.36 41.23 28.28
C LEU A 202 -36.28 42.25 28.72
N ARG A 203 -36.40 42.81 29.93
CA ARG A 203 -35.45 43.77 30.53
C ARG A 203 -34.90 43.30 31.88
N THR A 204 -35.32 42.14 32.35
CA THR A 204 -34.88 41.50 33.59
C THR A 204 -33.75 40.52 33.29
N ILE A 205 -32.61 40.66 33.96
CA ILE A 205 -31.49 39.73 33.94
C ILE A 205 -31.36 39.18 35.35
N TYR A 206 -31.38 37.86 35.51
CA TYR A 206 -31.16 37.22 36.81
C TYR A 206 -29.67 37.09 37.08
N ASP A 207 -29.21 37.58 38.22
CA ASP A 207 -27.85 37.43 38.71
C ASP A 207 -27.74 36.19 39.63
N PRO A 208 -27.05 35.11 39.20
CA PRO A 208 -26.87 33.92 40.01
C PRO A 208 -25.94 34.12 41.22
N TYR A 209 -25.12 35.18 41.24
CA TYR A 209 -24.10 35.40 42.28
C TYR A 209 -24.68 36.03 43.56
N ASN A 210 -25.66 36.92 43.42
CA ASN A 210 -26.40 37.51 44.53
C ASN A 210 -27.84 36.96 44.70
N ASP A 211 -28.33 36.13 43.78
CA ASP A 211 -29.70 35.54 43.75
C ASP A 211 -30.82 36.58 43.64
N GLU A 212 -30.63 37.56 42.73
CA GLU A 212 -31.54 38.69 42.52
C GLU A 212 -31.89 38.91 41.03
N GLU A 213 -33.10 39.41 40.75
CA GLU A 213 -33.58 39.77 39.40
C GLU A 213 -33.33 41.27 39.13
N ILE A 214 -32.31 41.60 38.34
CA ILE A 214 -31.91 42.98 38.01
C ILE A 214 -32.69 43.47 36.79
N THR A 215 -33.32 44.66 36.84
CA THR A 215 -34.04 45.24 35.70
C THR A 215 -33.31 46.46 35.12
N LEU A 216 -32.91 46.41 33.86
CA LEU A 216 -32.24 47.54 33.19
C LEU A 216 -33.15 48.78 33.11
N SER A 217 -32.58 49.95 33.41
CA SER A 217 -33.28 51.22 33.28
C SER A 217 -33.48 51.60 31.81
N ARG A 218 -34.33 52.61 31.57
CA ARG A 218 -34.56 53.11 30.20
C ARG A 218 -33.36 53.92 29.68
N GLU A 219 -32.58 54.51 30.58
CA GLU A 219 -31.44 55.36 30.27
C GLU A 219 -30.23 54.51 29.88
N GLU A 220 -29.94 53.44 30.63
CA GLU A 220 -28.97 52.40 30.25
C GLU A 220 -29.27 51.82 28.87
N LEU A 221 -30.53 51.43 28.61
CA LEU A 221 -30.93 50.90 27.31
C LEU A 221 -30.78 51.94 26.18
N ALA A 222 -31.07 53.22 26.45
CA ALA A 222 -30.86 54.30 25.48
C ALA A 222 -29.36 54.60 25.25
N MET A 223 -28.51 54.39 26.25
CA MET A 223 -27.06 54.50 26.14
C MET A 223 -26.48 53.36 25.31
N VAL A 224 -26.85 52.10 25.59
CA VAL A 224 -26.42 50.91 24.81
C VAL A 224 -26.83 51.03 23.34
N MET A 225 -28.03 51.55 23.05
CA MET A 225 -28.48 51.76 21.67
C MET A 225 -27.68 52.87 20.96
N ARG A 226 -27.28 53.94 21.66
CA ARG A 226 -26.41 55.00 21.11
C ARG A 226 -24.99 54.51 20.86
N ILE A 227 -24.40 53.76 21.80
CA ILE A 227 -23.09 53.09 21.63
C ILE A 227 -23.12 52.19 20.39
N ARG A 228 -24.16 51.36 20.24
CA ARG A 228 -24.30 50.47 19.07
C ARG A 228 -24.45 51.24 17.74
N ALA A 229 -24.97 52.47 17.78
CA ALA A 229 -25.08 53.35 16.62
C ALA A 229 -23.82 54.22 16.38
N GLY A 230 -22.77 54.08 17.20
CA GLY A 230 -21.56 54.91 17.10
C GLY A 230 -21.73 56.34 17.58
N GLN A 231 -22.75 56.63 18.38
CA GLN A 231 -23.03 57.94 18.96
C GLN A 231 -22.49 58.05 20.39
N PHE A 232 -22.20 59.27 20.86
CA PHE A 232 -21.67 59.50 22.20
C PHE A 232 -22.62 59.01 23.32
N PRO A 233 -22.11 58.34 24.38
CA PRO A 233 -22.93 57.80 25.48
C PRO A 233 -23.62 58.87 26.34
N HIS A 234 -23.02 60.05 26.47
CA HIS A 234 -23.61 61.22 27.15
C HIS A 234 -24.12 62.22 26.11
N LEU A 235 -25.28 62.84 26.40
CA LEU A 235 -25.93 63.80 25.49
C LEU A 235 -25.34 65.21 25.56
N GLU A 236 -24.53 65.49 26.60
CA GLU A 236 -24.05 66.82 26.95
C GLU A 236 -22.70 67.17 26.28
N VAL A 237 -22.00 66.19 25.70
CA VAL A 237 -20.73 66.41 25.01
C VAL A 237 -20.99 67.06 23.64
N ASN A 238 -20.58 68.31 23.47
CA ASN A 238 -20.56 68.98 22.17
C ASN A 238 -19.40 68.43 21.31
N PRO A 239 -19.65 67.79 20.15
CA PRO A 239 -18.57 67.24 19.32
C PRO A 239 -17.66 68.30 18.68
N HIS A 240 -18.05 69.57 18.72
CA HIS A 240 -17.39 70.69 18.04
C HIS A 240 -17.27 71.91 18.97
N GLU A 241 -16.55 71.75 20.07
CA GLU A 241 -16.13 72.88 20.91
C GLU A 241 -15.07 73.74 20.21
N THR A 242 -15.10 75.04 20.47
CA THR A 242 -14.13 76.02 19.93
C THR A 242 -12.88 76.09 20.81
N GLU A 243 -11.70 76.03 20.19
CA GLU A 243 -10.42 75.99 20.89
C GLU A 243 -10.16 77.27 21.73
N HIS A 244 -9.99 77.10 23.05
CA HIS A 244 -9.68 78.18 23.98
C HIS A 244 -8.18 78.24 24.31
N THR A 245 -7.51 79.29 23.83
CA THR A 245 -6.06 79.47 23.90
C THR A 245 -5.58 80.15 25.19
N TRP A 246 -5.93 79.60 26.35
CA TRP A 246 -5.62 80.15 27.68
C TRP A 246 -4.12 80.29 28.00
N PHE A 247 -3.25 79.56 27.29
CA PHE A 247 -1.79 79.56 27.54
C PHE A 247 -1.02 80.55 26.64
N THR A 248 -1.54 80.86 25.46
CA THR A 248 -0.91 81.78 24.49
C THR A 248 -1.61 83.14 24.45
N ASP A 249 -2.37 83.45 25.51
CA ASP A 249 -3.11 84.70 25.62
C ASP A 249 -2.12 85.88 25.59
N PRO A 250 -2.25 86.90 24.71
CA PRO A 250 -1.21 87.91 24.48
C PRO A 250 -0.82 88.79 25.68
N ARG A 251 -1.51 88.62 26.81
CA ARG A 251 -1.28 89.30 28.08
C ARG A 251 -0.15 88.67 28.90
N ASP A 252 0.07 87.37 28.73
CA ASP A 252 1.01 86.55 29.52
C ASP A 252 2.24 86.10 28.71
N ALA A 253 2.56 86.82 27.62
CA ALA A 253 3.65 86.47 26.71
C ALA A 253 5.04 86.50 27.39
N GLU A 254 5.81 85.43 27.24
CA GLU A 254 7.14 85.27 27.83
C GLU A 254 8.15 86.30 27.27
N VAL A 255 8.71 87.13 28.15
CA VAL A 255 9.64 88.23 27.77
C VAL A 255 11.11 87.79 27.75
N MET A 256 11.46 86.69 28.44
CA MET A 256 12.81 86.13 28.49
C MET A 256 12.78 84.65 28.07
N PRO A 257 13.85 84.12 27.44
CA PRO A 257 13.94 82.70 27.14
C PRO A 257 13.93 81.87 28.43
N ILE A 258 13.20 80.76 28.40
CA ILE A 258 12.99 79.84 29.54
C ILE A 258 14.31 79.34 30.18
N VAL A 259 15.44 79.36 29.46
CA VAL A 259 16.74 78.90 29.95
C VAL A 259 17.89 79.82 29.53
N ASP A 260 18.62 80.37 30.50
CA ASP A 260 19.86 81.13 30.28
C ASP A 260 21.07 80.19 30.24
N ARG A 261 21.38 79.64 29.06
CA ARG A 261 22.61 78.86 28.80
C ARG A 261 23.56 79.64 27.90
N PRO A 262 24.85 79.79 28.24
CA PRO A 262 25.81 80.46 27.37
C PRO A 262 26.01 79.67 26.06
N GLU A 263 26.05 80.39 24.94
CA GLU A 263 26.05 79.75 23.63
C GLU A 263 27.38 79.03 23.30
N PRO A 264 27.33 77.80 22.72
CA PRO A 264 28.53 77.07 22.36
C PRO A 264 29.20 77.65 21.10
N LYS A 265 30.53 77.63 21.08
CA LYS A 265 31.35 78.15 19.97
C LYS A 265 31.03 77.54 18.59
N SER A 266 30.42 76.35 18.55
CA SER A 266 29.95 75.70 17.32
C SER A 266 28.80 76.43 16.60
N ARG A 267 28.13 77.41 17.24
CA ARG A 267 27.18 78.31 16.57
C ARG A 267 27.87 79.40 15.75
N PHE A 268 29.13 79.74 16.07
CA PHE A 268 29.88 80.86 15.48
C PHE A 268 31.03 80.43 14.57
N VAL A 269 31.51 79.20 14.71
CA VAL A 269 32.59 78.61 13.89
C VAL A 269 31.96 77.66 12.86
N PRO A 270 32.47 77.58 11.61
CA PRO A 270 32.00 76.63 10.62
C PRO A 270 31.87 75.18 11.12
N SER A 271 30.88 74.46 10.61
CA SER A 271 30.49 73.15 11.12
C SER A 271 31.55 72.07 10.87
N LYS A 272 32.21 71.61 11.94
CA LYS A 272 33.14 70.47 11.88
C LYS A 272 32.48 69.17 11.40
N TRP A 273 31.16 69.03 11.58
CA TRP A 273 30.40 67.88 11.07
C TRP A 273 30.23 67.94 9.54
N GLU A 274 30.05 69.14 9.00
CA GLU A 274 30.02 69.39 7.56
C GLU A 274 31.41 69.16 6.95
N GLU A 275 32.47 69.65 7.59
CA GLU A 275 33.86 69.38 7.22
C GLU A 275 34.14 67.87 7.15
N GLN A 276 33.76 67.09 8.17
CA GLN A 276 33.89 65.63 8.17
C GLN A 276 33.09 64.95 7.05
N LYS A 277 31.86 65.42 6.75
CA LYS A 277 31.07 64.92 5.62
C LYS A 277 31.73 65.24 4.27
N ILE A 278 32.24 66.46 4.09
CA ILE A 278 32.97 66.87 2.88
C ILE A 278 34.21 66.00 2.71
N VAL A 279 35.00 65.77 3.77
CA VAL A 279 36.17 64.87 3.72
C VAL A 279 35.76 63.43 3.36
N LYS A 280 34.65 62.92 3.88
CA LYS A 280 34.10 61.59 3.52
C LYS A 280 33.71 61.52 2.05
N LEU A 281 33.02 62.55 1.52
CA LEU A 281 32.64 62.64 0.12
C LEU A 281 33.86 62.78 -0.80
N VAL A 282 34.85 63.60 -0.44
CA VAL A 282 36.12 63.74 -1.19
C VAL A 282 36.87 62.41 -1.25
N ARG A 283 36.90 61.61 -0.17
CA ARG A 283 37.46 60.24 -0.21
C ARG A 283 36.65 59.32 -1.15
N ALA A 284 35.32 59.38 -1.12
CA ALA A 284 34.47 58.57 -2.00
C ALA A 284 34.60 58.96 -3.49
N ILE A 285 34.83 60.25 -3.78
CA ILE A 285 35.15 60.75 -5.13
C ILE A 285 36.55 60.28 -5.56
N ARG A 286 37.58 60.40 -4.70
CA ARG A 286 38.95 59.88 -5.00
C ARG A 286 38.98 58.37 -5.21
N LYS A 287 38.15 57.60 -4.48
CA LYS A 287 37.97 56.15 -4.67
C LYS A 287 37.09 55.78 -5.89
N GLY A 288 36.57 56.78 -6.63
CA GLY A 288 35.74 56.56 -7.82
C GLY A 288 34.31 56.08 -7.55
N TRP A 289 33.90 55.97 -6.27
CA TRP A 289 32.56 55.53 -5.88
C TRP A 289 31.50 56.60 -6.15
N ILE A 290 31.87 57.88 -6.04
CA ILE A 290 31.01 59.00 -6.43
C ILE A 290 31.62 59.65 -7.66
N LYS A 291 31.00 59.42 -8.83
CA LYS A 291 31.31 60.12 -10.07
C LYS A 291 30.47 61.39 -10.12
N VAL A 292 31.10 62.55 -9.95
CA VAL A 292 30.42 63.85 -10.10
C VAL A 292 30.28 64.14 -11.59
N ALA A 293 29.14 63.77 -12.17
CA ALA A 293 28.80 64.17 -13.53
C ALA A 293 28.50 65.68 -13.58
N PRO A 294 28.87 66.40 -14.67
CA PRO A 294 28.31 67.72 -14.92
C PRO A 294 26.79 67.61 -15.09
N LYS A 295 26.04 68.65 -14.69
CA LYS A 295 24.60 68.71 -14.95
C LYS A 295 24.35 68.61 -16.46
N LYS A 296 23.71 67.52 -16.89
CA LYS A 296 23.22 67.36 -18.27
C LYS A 296 22.13 68.40 -18.55
N THR A 297 21.96 68.79 -19.81
CA THR A 297 20.83 69.61 -20.25
C THR A 297 19.55 68.77 -20.34
N ALA A 298 18.38 69.39 -20.22
CA ALA A 298 17.10 68.68 -20.25
C ALA A 298 16.90 67.87 -21.55
N GLU A 299 17.39 68.38 -22.67
CA GLU A 299 17.38 67.71 -23.98
C GLU A 299 18.13 66.36 -23.97
N GLN A 300 19.25 66.27 -23.23
CA GLN A 300 20.03 65.04 -23.08
C GLN A 300 19.33 64.01 -22.17
N GLU A 301 18.51 64.47 -21.22
CA GLU A 301 17.68 63.57 -20.41
C GLU A 301 16.45 63.05 -21.17
N GLU A 302 15.92 63.80 -22.14
CA GLU A 302 14.82 63.30 -22.99
C GLU A 302 15.31 62.32 -24.07
N GLU A 303 16.48 62.52 -24.67
CA GLU A 303 17.09 61.51 -25.55
C GLU A 303 17.38 60.19 -24.80
N GLU A 304 17.93 60.25 -23.58
CA GLU A 304 18.18 59.04 -22.76
C GLU A 304 16.89 58.36 -22.26
N ARG A 305 15.77 59.09 -22.10
CA ARG A 305 14.46 58.49 -21.77
C ARG A 305 13.72 57.93 -22.99
N GLY A 306 13.93 58.52 -24.17
CA GLY A 306 13.35 58.06 -25.44
C GLY A 306 14.09 56.86 -26.04
N ALA A 307 15.39 56.75 -25.78
CA ALA A 307 16.20 55.59 -26.14
C ALA A 307 15.85 54.37 -25.27
N GLN A 308 14.87 53.59 -25.72
CA GLN A 308 14.71 52.21 -25.22
C GLN A 308 16.06 51.47 -25.36
N PRO A 309 16.43 50.60 -24.40
CA PRO A 309 17.70 49.88 -24.47
C PRO A 309 17.80 49.14 -25.80
N PRO A 310 18.99 49.10 -26.45
CA PRO A 310 19.13 48.47 -27.75
C PRO A 310 18.65 47.02 -27.67
N ALA A 311 17.77 46.63 -28.58
CA ALA A 311 17.20 45.28 -28.63
C ALA A 311 18.32 44.27 -28.93
N TYR A 312 18.93 43.72 -27.89
CA TYR A 312 19.98 42.74 -27.98
C TYR A 312 19.37 41.37 -28.30
N LEU A 313 19.94 40.66 -29.28
CA LEU A 313 19.64 39.23 -29.42
C LEU A 313 20.26 38.52 -28.22
N LEU A 314 19.41 38.07 -27.29
CA LEU A 314 19.84 37.22 -26.16
C LEU A 314 20.49 35.91 -26.62
N TRP A 315 20.16 35.45 -27.84
CA TRP A 315 20.57 34.17 -28.43
C TRP A 315 21.41 34.36 -29.71
N ALA A 316 22.24 35.40 -29.79
CA ALA A 316 22.96 35.74 -31.03
C ALA A 316 23.93 34.64 -31.51
N ASP A 317 24.57 33.92 -30.58
CA ASP A 317 25.57 32.88 -30.88
C ASP A 317 25.54 31.71 -29.88
N ASP A 318 24.36 31.15 -29.60
CA ASP A 318 24.23 29.84 -28.89
C ASP A 318 24.62 28.65 -29.81
N GLY A 319 25.67 28.84 -30.62
CA GLY A 319 26.35 27.81 -31.41
C GLY A 319 27.35 26.98 -30.58
N LEU A 320 27.43 27.21 -29.27
CA LEU A 320 28.25 26.45 -28.34
C LEU A 320 27.46 25.28 -27.74
N THR A 321 27.49 24.16 -28.48
CA THR A 321 27.45 22.75 -28.04
C THR A 321 26.39 22.29 -27.01
N ASP A 322 25.93 21.04 -27.14
CA ASP A 322 25.07 20.33 -26.16
C ASP A 322 25.66 20.26 -24.71
N GLU A 323 26.89 20.73 -24.52
CA GLU A 323 27.64 20.77 -23.26
C GLU A 323 27.06 21.79 -22.25
N ALA A 324 26.40 22.86 -22.71
CA ALA A 324 25.72 23.81 -21.81
C ALA A 324 24.54 23.16 -21.08
N ALA A 325 23.81 22.26 -21.75
CA ALA A 325 22.77 21.45 -21.12
C ALA A 325 23.33 20.42 -20.12
N GLY A 326 24.58 19.96 -20.33
CA GLY A 326 25.30 19.08 -19.41
C GLY A 326 25.76 19.76 -18.11
N LYS A 327 25.99 21.08 -18.12
CA LYS A 327 26.44 21.83 -16.93
C LYS A 327 25.32 22.21 -15.94
N ALA A 328 24.05 21.90 -16.24
CA ALA A 328 22.95 21.97 -15.27
C ALA A 328 22.97 20.84 -14.22
N GLY A 329 24.15 20.31 -13.89
CA GLY A 329 24.38 19.18 -12.99
C GLY A 329 24.36 19.52 -11.50
N SER A 330 23.56 20.49 -11.07
CA SER A 330 23.42 20.89 -9.66
C SER A 330 22.03 20.52 -9.11
N GLY A 331 21.99 19.50 -8.25
CA GLY A 331 20.90 19.22 -7.30
C GLY A 331 19.59 18.65 -7.86
N LEU A 332 18.96 19.29 -8.85
CA LEU A 332 17.65 18.90 -9.36
C LEU A 332 17.67 18.67 -10.88
N THR A 333 17.61 17.40 -11.29
CA THR A 333 17.53 17.07 -12.72
C THR A 333 16.15 17.43 -13.27
N TYR A 334 16.05 18.60 -13.93
CA TYR A 334 14.83 19.05 -14.59
C TYR A 334 14.27 17.95 -15.54
N ILE A 335 12.96 17.74 -15.50
CA ILE A 335 12.26 16.82 -16.41
C ILE A 335 11.63 17.68 -17.51
N PRO A 336 12.18 17.67 -18.74
CA PRO A 336 11.65 18.47 -19.83
C PRO A 336 10.21 18.07 -20.13
N ALA A 337 9.41 19.04 -20.55
CA ALA A 337 8.05 18.77 -20.99
C ALA A 337 8.05 17.78 -22.17
N PRO A 338 7.13 16.80 -22.21
CA PRO A 338 7.05 15.87 -23.34
C PRO A 338 6.73 16.64 -24.63
N LYS A 339 7.59 16.47 -25.64
CA LYS A 339 7.38 17.07 -26.96
C LYS A 339 6.15 16.45 -27.61
N LEU A 340 5.37 17.26 -28.32
CA LEU A 340 4.27 16.74 -29.14
C LEU A 340 4.85 15.84 -30.23
N GLN A 341 4.20 14.72 -30.52
CA GLN A 341 4.57 13.92 -31.70
C GLN A 341 4.26 14.72 -32.98
N LEU A 342 5.10 14.56 -33.99
CA LEU A 342 4.86 15.14 -35.30
C LEU A 342 3.61 14.47 -35.92
N PRO A 343 2.73 15.21 -36.61
CA PRO A 343 1.56 14.63 -37.28
C PRO A 343 1.95 13.50 -38.24
N GLY A 344 1.24 12.38 -38.15
CA GLY A 344 1.48 11.19 -38.97
C GLY A 344 0.60 11.13 -40.22
N HIS A 345 0.70 10.03 -40.97
CA HIS A 345 -0.18 9.78 -42.13
C HIS A 345 -1.65 9.62 -41.74
N ALA A 346 -1.93 9.13 -40.53
CA ALA A 346 -3.29 9.04 -39.97
C ALA A 346 -3.93 10.42 -39.77
N ASP A 347 -3.15 11.42 -39.35
CA ASP A 347 -3.62 12.78 -39.06
C ASP A 347 -3.74 13.64 -40.35
N SER A 348 -3.56 13.04 -41.53
CA SER A 348 -3.67 13.74 -42.82
C SER A 348 -5.12 13.87 -43.28
N TYR A 349 -5.43 14.89 -44.09
CA TYR A 349 -6.79 15.10 -44.61
C TYR A 349 -7.25 14.02 -45.62
N ASN A 350 -6.34 13.19 -46.09
CA ASN A 350 -6.61 12.10 -47.03
C ASN A 350 -5.72 10.90 -46.66
N PRO A 351 -6.04 10.22 -45.54
CA PRO A 351 -5.26 9.11 -45.04
C PRO A 351 -5.46 7.87 -45.94
N PRO A 352 -4.54 6.88 -45.89
CA PRO A 352 -4.75 5.61 -46.58
C PRO A 352 -6.04 4.92 -46.09
N ALA A 353 -6.71 4.17 -46.97
CA ALA A 353 -7.98 3.51 -46.65
C ALA A 353 -7.90 2.55 -45.44
N GLU A 354 -6.72 2.02 -45.13
CA GLU A 354 -6.43 1.21 -43.94
C GLU A 354 -6.64 1.94 -42.61
N TYR A 355 -6.61 3.27 -42.60
CA TYR A 355 -6.82 4.08 -41.40
C TYR A 355 -8.28 4.51 -41.23
N LEU A 356 -9.13 4.39 -42.26
CA LEU A 356 -10.52 4.80 -42.16
C LEU A 356 -11.28 3.80 -41.27
N PRO A 357 -11.93 4.26 -40.18
CA PRO A 357 -12.55 3.37 -39.22
C PRO A 357 -13.77 2.67 -39.79
N THR A 358 -14.00 1.44 -39.33
CA THR A 358 -15.23 0.70 -39.58
C THR A 358 -16.41 1.25 -38.78
N GLU A 359 -17.64 0.97 -39.23
CA GLU A 359 -18.85 1.45 -38.54
C GLU A 359 -18.94 0.92 -37.09
N GLU A 360 -18.42 -0.28 -36.82
CA GLU A 360 -18.33 -0.87 -35.47
C GLU A 360 -17.35 -0.10 -34.57
N GLU A 361 -16.19 0.31 -35.10
CA GLU A 361 -15.20 1.13 -34.37
C GLU A 361 -15.72 2.54 -34.11
N VAL A 362 -16.45 3.14 -35.06
CA VAL A 362 -17.11 4.45 -34.87
C VAL A 362 -18.15 4.36 -33.74
N ALA A 363 -18.96 3.29 -33.72
CA ALA A 363 -19.94 3.06 -32.65
C ALA A 363 -19.27 2.84 -31.29
N ALA A 364 -18.19 2.05 -31.23
CA ALA A 364 -17.41 1.83 -30.02
C ALA A 364 -16.76 3.13 -29.49
N TRP A 365 -16.23 3.97 -30.39
CA TRP A 365 -15.65 5.27 -30.03
C TRP A 365 -16.69 6.27 -29.51
N GLN A 366 -17.91 6.25 -30.06
CA GLN A 366 -19.03 7.06 -29.56
C GLN A 366 -19.56 6.56 -28.20
N MET A 367 -19.51 5.25 -27.96
CA MET A 367 -19.89 4.64 -26.68
C MET A 367 -18.85 4.88 -25.57
N ALA A 368 -17.58 5.04 -25.91
CA ALA A 368 -16.53 5.39 -24.95
C ALA A 368 -16.70 6.81 -24.40
N ASP A 369 -16.35 7.00 -23.12
CA ASP A 369 -16.40 8.32 -22.47
C ASP A 369 -15.34 9.28 -23.04
N PRO A 370 -15.59 10.61 -23.10
CA PRO A 370 -14.71 11.55 -23.77
C PRO A 370 -13.26 11.62 -23.27
N GLU A 371 -12.99 11.18 -22.03
CA GLU A 371 -11.65 11.18 -21.42
C GLU A 371 -10.84 9.94 -21.80
N ASP A 372 -11.49 8.79 -21.99
CA ASP A 372 -10.87 7.51 -22.36
C ASP A 372 -10.77 7.29 -23.88
N ARG A 373 -11.34 8.21 -24.69
CA ARG A 373 -11.30 8.10 -26.15
C ARG A 373 -9.87 8.16 -26.67
N PRO A 374 -9.46 7.24 -27.57
CA PRO A 374 -8.26 7.46 -28.37
C PRO A 374 -8.47 8.69 -29.28
N LYS A 375 -7.35 9.20 -29.82
CA LYS A 375 -7.31 10.35 -30.76
C LYS A 375 -8.49 10.36 -31.74
N ALA A 376 -8.92 11.57 -32.12
CA ALA A 376 -10.01 11.78 -33.06
C ALA A 376 -9.92 10.88 -34.29
N LEU A 377 -11.05 10.26 -34.65
CA LEU A 377 -11.13 9.31 -35.75
C LEU A 377 -10.75 9.98 -37.09
N PRO A 378 -9.87 9.38 -37.89
CA PRO A 378 -9.41 9.97 -39.14
C PRO A 378 -10.51 9.96 -40.20
N GLN A 379 -10.57 11.02 -41.01
CA GLN A 379 -11.57 11.21 -42.06
C GLN A 379 -10.88 11.55 -43.38
N ALA A 380 -11.33 10.94 -44.49
CA ALA A 380 -10.82 11.25 -45.82
C ALA A 380 -11.66 12.33 -46.51
N PHE A 381 -11.01 13.41 -46.90
CA PHE A 381 -11.56 14.49 -47.69
C PHE A 381 -10.97 14.44 -49.11
N THR A 382 -11.84 14.42 -50.13
CA THR A 382 -11.44 14.30 -51.54
C THR A 382 -10.65 15.51 -52.07
N SER A 383 -10.67 16.64 -51.36
CA SER A 383 -9.93 17.85 -51.73
C SER A 383 -9.62 18.73 -50.52
N LEU A 384 -8.55 19.52 -50.60
CA LEU A 384 -8.16 20.43 -49.51
C LEU A 384 -9.24 21.49 -49.21
N ARG A 385 -10.01 21.93 -50.23
CA ARG A 385 -11.13 22.88 -50.07
C ARG A 385 -12.34 22.31 -49.32
N SER A 386 -12.43 20.98 -49.17
CA SER A 386 -13.52 20.30 -48.44
C SER A 386 -13.13 19.94 -47.00
N VAL A 387 -11.91 20.28 -46.56
CA VAL A 387 -11.48 20.08 -45.17
C VAL A 387 -12.20 21.09 -44.27
N PRO A 388 -13.00 20.66 -43.29
CA PRO A 388 -13.70 21.56 -42.39
C PRO A 388 -12.73 22.20 -41.38
N ALA A 389 -13.16 23.27 -40.72
CA ALA A 389 -12.47 23.76 -39.54
C ALA A 389 -12.56 22.71 -38.42
N TYR A 390 -11.43 22.33 -37.83
CA TYR A 390 -11.39 21.32 -36.77
C TYR A 390 -11.96 21.90 -35.46
N THR A 391 -13.11 21.38 -35.03
CA THR A 391 -13.89 21.94 -33.90
C THR A 391 -13.16 21.84 -32.57
N ASP A 392 -12.48 20.73 -32.34
CA ASP A 392 -11.89 20.42 -31.03
C ASP A 392 -10.48 21.01 -30.87
N PHE A 393 -9.97 21.75 -31.87
CA PHE A 393 -8.63 22.34 -31.84
C PHE A 393 -8.36 23.17 -30.59
N ILE A 394 -9.33 24.00 -30.17
CA ILE A 394 -9.16 24.86 -28.98
C ILE A 394 -9.17 23.99 -27.71
N LYS A 395 -9.99 22.94 -27.69
CA LYS A 395 -10.10 21.99 -26.57
C LYS A 395 -8.80 21.22 -26.37
N GLU A 396 -8.27 20.59 -27.42
CA GLU A 396 -6.99 19.86 -27.37
C GLU A 396 -5.82 20.77 -26.94
N ARG A 397 -5.79 22.03 -27.40
CA ARG A 397 -4.72 22.98 -27.03
C ARG A 397 -4.85 23.42 -25.57
N PHE A 398 -6.06 23.61 -25.08
CA PHE A 398 -6.31 23.92 -23.67
C PHE A 398 -5.98 22.73 -22.76
N GLU A 399 -6.43 21.53 -23.10
CA GLU A 399 -6.08 20.27 -22.42
C GLU A 399 -4.56 20.05 -22.41
N ARG A 400 -3.88 20.29 -23.54
CA ARG A 400 -2.40 20.22 -23.59
C ARG A 400 -1.72 21.22 -22.65
N CYS A 401 -2.29 22.41 -22.44
CA CYS A 401 -1.79 23.37 -21.45
C CYS A 401 -2.03 22.89 -20.02
N LEU A 402 -3.18 22.27 -19.74
CA LEU A 402 -3.44 21.61 -18.45
C LEU A 402 -2.46 20.46 -18.21
N ASP A 403 -2.17 19.62 -19.21
CA ASP A 403 -1.16 18.56 -19.13
C ASP A 403 0.26 19.08 -18.87
N LEU A 404 0.60 20.28 -19.35
CA LEU A 404 1.91 20.87 -19.08
C LEU A 404 2.05 21.34 -17.63
N TYR A 405 0.94 21.73 -16.99
CA TYR A 405 0.91 22.41 -15.71
C TYR A 405 0.49 21.49 -14.54
N LEU A 406 -0.58 20.72 -14.70
CA LEU A 406 -1.19 19.89 -13.66
C LEU A 406 -0.62 18.47 -13.63
N CYS A 407 -0.32 17.86 -14.78
CA CYS A 407 0.05 16.45 -14.84
C CYS A 407 1.50 16.20 -14.35
N PRO A 408 1.72 15.32 -13.34
CA PRO A 408 3.03 15.10 -12.76
C PRO A 408 3.97 14.40 -13.74
N ARG A 409 5.19 14.93 -13.90
CA ARG A 409 6.17 14.44 -14.87
C ARG A 409 7.07 13.38 -14.24
N VAL A 410 7.02 12.14 -14.74
CA VAL A 410 7.79 11.00 -14.23
C VAL A 410 8.71 10.43 -15.30
N ARG A 411 10.00 10.26 -14.99
CA ARG A 411 10.96 9.55 -15.85
C ARG A 411 10.71 8.05 -15.81
N ARG A 412 9.92 7.54 -16.76
CA ARG A 412 9.70 6.08 -16.93
C ARG A 412 10.76 5.50 -17.87
N LYS A 413 11.50 4.48 -17.42
CA LYS A 413 12.37 3.67 -18.29
C LYS A 413 11.49 2.75 -19.14
N ARG A 414 11.28 3.09 -20.42
CA ARG A 414 10.68 2.16 -21.39
C ARG A 414 11.70 1.08 -21.71
N LEU A 415 11.29 -0.18 -21.63
CA LEU A 415 12.13 -1.31 -22.03
C LEU A 415 12.00 -1.51 -23.55
N ASP A 416 12.93 -0.92 -24.30
CA ASP A 416 12.97 -1.03 -25.78
C ASP A 416 13.55 -2.38 -26.23
N ILE A 417 12.86 -3.44 -25.84
CA ILE A 417 13.18 -4.83 -26.16
C ILE A 417 12.82 -5.08 -27.64
N LYS A 418 13.84 -5.23 -28.49
CA LYS A 418 13.67 -5.35 -29.95
C LYS A 418 12.94 -6.63 -30.38
N SER A 419 13.02 -7.70 -29.59
CA SER A 419 12.22 -8.91 -29.78
C SER A 419 11.81 -9.51 -28.42
N PRO A 420 10.52 -9.84 -28.20
CA PRO A 420 10.05 -10.43 -26.94
C PRO A 420 10.77 -11.72 -26.53
N GLU A 421 11.37 -12.42 -27.50
CA GLU A 421 12.18 -13.64 -27.30
C GLU A 421 13.37 -13.42 -26.35
N GLN A 422 13.92 -12.20 -26.25
CA GLN A 422 15.02 -11.88 -25.33
C GLN A 422 14.64 -12.00 -23.85
N LEU A 423 13.33 -12.00 -23.52
CA LEU A 423 12.83 -12.24 -22.17
C LEU A 423 12.78 -13.73 -21.80
N VAL A 424 12.89 -14.62 -22.79
CA VAL A 424 12.82 -16.07 -22.58
C VAL A 424 14.21 -16.58 -22.19
N PRO A 425 14.36 -17.36 -21.10
CA PRO A 425 15.65 -17.92 -20.73
C PRO A 425 16.16 -18.89 -21.81
N GLN A 426 17.48 -18.87 -22.04
CA GLN A 426 18.14 -19.77 -22.98
C GLN A 426 18.17 -21.19 -22.39
N LEU A 427 17.18 -22.00 -22.76
CA LEU A 427 17.03 -23.40 -22.34
C LEU A 427 17.33 -24.36 -23.51
N PRO A 428 17.84 -25.57 -23.25
CA PRO A 428 17.94 -26.63 -24.26
C PRO A 428 16.59 -26.90 -24.93
N LYS A 429 16.59 -27.22 -26.23
CA LYS A 429 15.35 -27.48 -26.95
C LYS A 429 14.77 -28.81 -26.49
N PRO A 430 13.43 -28.93 -26.31
CA PRO A 430 12.82 -30.19 -25.87
C PRO A 430 13.18 -31.41 -26.72
N ARG A 431 13.45 -31.24 -28.03
CA ARG A 431 13.87 -32.34 -28.92
C ARG A 431 15.16 -33.03 -28.46
N ASP A 432 16.07 -32.28 -27.85
CA ASP A 432 17.38 -32.76 -27.41
C ASP A 432 17.30 -33.48 -26.05
N LEU A 433 16.16 -33.37 -25.35
CA LEU A 433 15.88 -33.92 -24.02
C LEU A 433 14.97 -35.15 -24.06
N GLN A 434 14.81 -35.78 -25.23
CA GLN A 434 14.07 -37.04 -25.39
C GLN A 434 14.80 -38.22 -24.70
N PRO A 435 14.08 -39.23 -24.20
CA PRO A 435 12.64 -39.44 -24.33
C PRO A 435 11.80 -38.83 -23.18
N PHE A 436 10.57 -38.44 -23.49
CA PHE A 436 9.51 -38.07 -22.54
C PHE A 436 8.15 -38.37 -23.17
N PRO A 437 7.08 -38.59 -22.40
CA PRO A 437 5.77 -38.93 -22.95
C PRO A 437 5.17 -37.77 -23.76
N THR A 438 4.66 -38.06 -24.96
CA THR A 438 4.14 -37.06 -25.90
C THR A 438 2.71 -37.31 -26.37
N THR A 439 2.27 -38.57 -26.46
CA THR A 439 0.99 -38.99 -27.06
C THR A 439 0.22 -39.91 -26.13
N LEU A 440 -1.11 -39.87 -26.23
CA LEU A 440 -1.99 -40.82 -25.54
C LEU A 440 -1.89 -42.17 -26.24
N ALA A 441 -1.48 -43.21 -25.53
CA ALA A 441 -1.33 -44.56 -26.07
C ALA A 441 -2.53 -45.46 -25.75
N LEU A 442 -3.08 -45.35 -24.53
CA LEU A 442 -4.13 -46.24 -24.05
C LEU A 442 -5.01 -45.55 -23.00
N ALA A 443 -6.29 -45.95 -22.95
CA ALA A 443 -7.22 -45.59 -21.90
C ALA A 443 -7.71 -46.86 -21.18
N TYR A 444 -7.68 -46.86 -19.85
CA TYR A 444 -8.27 -47.91 -19.02
C TYR A 444 -9.66 -47.45 -18.61
N GLU A 445 -10.68 -48.09 -19.18
CA GLU A 445 -12.08 -47.79 -18.93
C GLU A 445 -12.73 -48.90 -18.10
N GLY A 446 -13.55 -48.53 -17.12
CA GLY A 446 -14.35 -49.49 -16.35
C GLY A 446 -14.71 -49.05 -14.94
N HIS A 447 -13.98 -48.09 -14.35
CA HIS A 447 -14.44 -47.40 -13.13
C HIS A 447 -15.74 -46.63 -13.43
N THR A 448 -16.66 -46.60 -12.46
CA THR A 448 -17.97 -45.93 -12.61
C THR A 448 -18.03 -44.57 -11.92
N GLY A 449 -16.93 -44.17 -11.27
CA GLY A 449 -16.76 -42.86 -10.65
C GLY A 449 -15.29 -42.42 -10.62
N PRO A 450 -15.01 -41.18 -10.17
CA PRO A 450 -13.68 -40.57 -10.18
C PRO A 450 -12.58 -41.49 -9.67
N VAL A 451 -11.48 -41.62 -10.42
CA VAL A 451 -10.32 -42.39 -9.99
C VAL A 451 -9.47 -41.48 -9.10
N ALA A 452 -9.45 -41.77 -7.80
CA ALA A 452 -8.85 -40.88 -6.80
C ALA A 452 -7.34 -41.04 -6.69
N SER A 453 -6.82 -42.24 -6.95
CA SER A 453 -5.38 -42.53 -6.89
C SER A 453 -4.98 -43.72 -7.74
N ILE A 454 -3.74 -43.71 -8.22
CA ILE A 454 -3.13 -44.76 -9.03
C ILE A 454 -1.71 -45.08 -8.53
N ALA A 455 -1.32 -46.35 -8.63
CA ALA A 455 0.03 -46.78 -8.32
C ALA A 455 0.50 -47.85 -9.34
N PRO A 456 1.53 -47.59 -10.15
CA PRO A 456 2.14 -48.62 -10.97
C PRO A 456 2.95 -49.58 -10.09
N ASP A 457 3.01 -50.83 -10.52
CA ASP A 457 3.91 -51.85 -9.99
C ASP A 457 5.35 -51.29 -9.94
N PRO A 458 6.01 -51.27 -8.76
CA PRO A 458 7.33 -50.65 -8.60
C PRO A 458 8.51 -51.57 -8.97
N TRP A 459 8.27 -52.84 -9.31
CA TRP A 459 9.30 -53.85 -9.59
C TRP A 459 9.32 -54.32 -11.06
N THR A 460 8.16 -54.71 -11.64
CA THR A 460 8.07 -55.10 -13.06
C THR A 460 7.44 -54.03 -13.95
N GLY A 461 6.60 -53.14 -13.39
CA GLY A 461 5.82 -52.15 -14.15
C GLY A 461 4.73 -52.74 -15.06
N GLN A 462 4.52 -54.07 -15.06
CA GLN A 462 3.53 -54.72 -15.92
C GLN A 462 2.09 -54.47 -15.46
N TRP A 463 1.91 -54.15 -14.18
CA TRP A 463 0.61 -53.98 -13.55
C TRP A 463 0.39 -52.53 -13.08
N LEU A 464 -0.83 -52.05 -13.23
CA LEU A 464 -1.28 -50.76 -12.72
C LEU A 464 -2.41 -50.99 -11.72
N LEU A 465 -2.29 -50.37 -10.55
CA LEU A 465 -3.32 -50.38 -9.52
C LEU A 465 -4.08 -49.05 -9.53
N SER A 466 -5.40 -49.09 -9.37
CA SER A 466 -6.24 -47.91 -9.20
C SER A 466 -7.26 -48.05 -8.08
N GLY A 467 -7.57 -46.92 -7.43
CA GLY A 467 -8.66 -46.79 -6.45
C GLY A 467 -9.70 -45.79 -6.93
N GLY A 468 -10.96 -46.25 -7.05
CA GLY A 468 -12.09 -45.41 -7.44
C GLY A 468 -12.89 -44.88 -6.24
N ARG A 469 -13.51 -43.71 -6.41
CA ARG A 469 -14.61 -43.26 -5.55
C ARG A 469 -15.88 -44.14 -5.71
N ASP A 470 -15.91 -45.02 -6.71
CA ASP A 470 -16.90 -46.10 -6.88
C ASP A 470 -16.77 -47.24 -5.84
N GLY A 471 -15.77 -47.18 -4.96
CA GLY A 471 -15.50 -48.21 -3.95
C GLY A 471 -14.87 -49.48 -4.51
N THR A 472 -14.41 -49.46 -5.76
CA THR A 472 -13.62 -50.55 -6.33
C THR A 472 -12.14 -50.21 -6.34
N LEU A 473 -11.33 -51.23 -6.06
CA LEU A 473 -9.90 -51.23 -6.32
C LEU A 473 -9.65 -52.22 -7.46
N ARG A 474 -8.86 -51.81 -8.45
CA ARG A 474 -8.69 -52.56 -9.71
C ARG A 474 -7.23 -52.72 -10.09
N LEU A 475 -6.91 -53.91 -10.60
CA LEU A 475 -5.60 -54.25 -11.14
C LEU A 475 -5.69 -54.42 -12.66
N TRP A 476 -4.89 -53.64 -13.38
CA TRP A 476 -4.88 -53.57 -14.83
C TRP A 476 -3.56 -54.06 -15.39
N GLU A 477 -3.61 -54.79 -16.50
CA GLU A 477 -2.43 -55.08 -17.30
C GLU A 477 -2.06 -53.83 -18.13
N VAL A 478 -0.85 -53.31 -17.94
CA VAL A 478 -0.43 -52.02 -18.51
C VAL A 478 -0.47 -51.99 -20.04
N ARG A 479 -0.07 -53.10 -20.69
CA ARG A 479 0.05 -53.17 -22.16
C ARG A 479 -1.29 -53.28 -22.90
N THR A 480 -2.27 -53.95 -22.31
CA THR A 480 -3.53 -54.32 -22.98
C THR A 480 -4.72 -53.48 -22.53
N GLY A 481 -4.63 -52.85 -21.36
CA GLY A 481 -5.75 -52.11 -20.78
C GLY A 481 -6.75 -53.01 -20.04
N ARG A 482 -6.50 -54.32 -19.98
CA ARG A 482 -7.41 -55.29 -19.39
C ARG A 482 -7.43 -55.17 -17.88
N CYS A 483 -8.62 -54.97 -17.31
CA CYS A 483 -8.85 -55.18 -15.88
C CYS A 483 -8.75 -56.68 -15.58
N TRP A 484 -7.70 -57.09 -14.86
CA TRP A 484 -7.43 -58.48 -14.50
C TRP A 484 -8.20 -58.88 -13.24
N ARG A 485 -8.21 -58.00 -12.21
CA ARG A 485 -8.86 -58.27 -10.92
C ARG A 485 -9.52 -57.02 -10.37
N THR A 486 -10.75 -57.19 -9.86
CA THR A 486 -11.50 -56.15 -9.16
C THR A 486 -11.79 -56.61 -7.74
N TRP A 487 -11.49 -55.77 -6.75
CA TRP A 487 -11.89 -55.95 -5.37
C TRP A 487 -12.94 -54.88 -5.04
N VAL A 488 -14.09 -55.32 -4.53
CA VAL A 488 -15.15 -54.42 -4.05
C VAL A 488 -14.91 -54.15 -2.58
N LEU A 489 -14.85 -52.87 -2.21
CA LEU A 489 -14.61 -52.38 -0.85
C LEU A 489 -15.82 -51.56 -0.40
N GLU A 490 -16.16 -51.59 0.89
CA GLU A 490 -17.38 -50.99 1.45
C GLU A 490 -17.29 -49.45 1.64
N GLY A 491 -16.69 -48.75 0.67
CA GLY A 491 -16.54 -47.29 0.69
C GLY A 491 -15.54 -46.76 -0.34
N PRO A 492 -15.51 -45.44 -0.58
CA PRO A 492 -14.66 -44.83 -1.59
C PRO A 492 -13.17 -44.98 -1.22
N VAL A 493 -12.36 -45.34 -2.22
CA VAL A 493 -10.91 -45.46 -2.08
C VAL A 493 -10.27 -44.08 -2.24
N ASN A 494 -9.54 -43.61 -1.23
CA ASN A 494 -8.89 -42.29 -1.24
C ASN A 494 -7.46 -42.34 -1.80
N ALA A 495 -6.71 -43.38 -1.46
CA ALA A 495 -5.30 -43.54 -1.83
C ALA A 495 -4.97 -45.02 -1.99
N VAL A 496 -4.11 -45.35 -2.96
CA VAL A 496 -3.59 -46.70 -3.17
C VAL A 496 -2.07 -46.69 -3.23
N ALA A 497 -1.44 -47.77 -2.80
CA ALA A 497 0.00 -47.95 -2.93
C ALA A 497 0.42 -49.42 -2.91
N TRP A 498 1.49 -49.74 -3.64
CA TRP A 498 2.16 -51.04 -3.59
C TRP A 498 3.17 -51.10 -2.45
N CYS A 499 3.36 -52.30 -1.88
CA CYS A 499 4.56 -52.58 -1.10
C CYS A 499 5.79 -52.55 -2.04
N PRO A 500 6.84 -51.78 -1.72
CA PRO A 500 8.03 -51.66 -2.56
C PRO A 500 8.95 -52.88 -2.53
N GLN A 501 8.79 -53.79 -1.56
CA GLN A 501 9.60 -55.01 -1.45
C GLN A 501 9.18 -56.02 -2.54
N ALA A 502 10.16 -56.63 -3.21
CA ALA A 502 9.87 -57.56 -4.31
C ALA A 502 9.21 -58.88 -3.84
N GLY A 503 9.66 -59.46 -2.71
CA GLY A 503 9.09 -60.70 -2.15
C GLY A 503 7.68 -60.52 -1.57
N LEU A 504 7.37 -59.38 -0.96
CA LEU A 504 6.04 -59.11 -0.39
C LEU A 504 5.14 -58.40 -1.41
N ARG A 505 4.47 -59.21 -2.25
CA ARG A 505 3.53 -58.81 -3.31
C ARG A 505 2.19 -58.27 -2.78
N LEU A 506 2.25 -57.23 -1.95
CA LEU A 506 1.12 -56.62 -1.27
C LEU A 506 0.66 -55.31 -1.90
N VAL A 507 -0.66 -55.12 -1.89
CA VAL A 507 -1.38 -53.91 -2.28
C VAL A 507 -2.03 -53.30 -1.05
N SER A 508 -2.01 -51.96 -0.95
CA SER A 508 -2.66 -51.20 0.13
C SER A 508 -3.66 -50.18 -0.40
N ALA A 509 -4.75 -49.99 0.35
CA ALA A 509 -5.85 -49.09 0.01
C ALA A 509 -6.39 -48.36 1.25
N ALA A 510 -6.56 -47.04 1.17
CA ALA A 510 -7.22 -46.25 2.19
C ALA A 510 -8.71 -46.11 1.87
N VAL A 511 -9.59 -46.68 2.70
CA VAL A 511 -11.04 -46.68 2.55
C VAL A 511 -11.69 -46.17 3.83
N GLY A 512 -12.24 -44.96 3.80
CA GLY A 512 -12.80 -44.31 4.99
C GLY A 512 -11.79 -44.29 6.14
N ASN A 513 -12.13 -44.92 7.27
CA ASN A 513 -11.29 -45.03 8.46
C ASN A 513 -10.37 -46.27 8.49
N CYS A 514 -10.28 -47.01 7.38
CA CYS A 514 -9.56 -48.27 7.31
C CYS A 514 -8.41 -48.20 6.28
N VAL A 515 -7.29 -48.86 6.60
CA VAL A 515 -6.26 -49.21 5.60
C VAL A 515 -6.33 -50.71 5.36
N VAL A 516 -6.68 -51.12 4.14
CA VAL A 516 -6.80 -52.52 3.75
C VAL A 516 -5.53 -52.95 3.03
N LEU A 517 -4.96 -54.07 3.43
CA LEU A 517 -3.84 -54.75 2.77
C LEU A 517 -4.35 -56.05 2.13
N LEU A 518 -4.00 -56.27 0.86
CA LEU A 518 -4.44 -57.40 0.05
C LEU A 518 -3.24 -58.04 -0.68
N PRO A 519 -3.24 -59.37 -0.90
CA PRO A 519 -2.28 -60.00 -1.80
C PRO A 519 -2.64 -59.65 -3.25
N SER A 520 -1.65 -59.29 -4.08
CA SER A 520 -1.92 -58.86 -5.45
C SER A 520 -2.37 -60.00 -6.37
N GLY A 521 -1.79 -61.20 -6.21
CA GLY A 521 -1.97 -62.32 -7.15
C GLY A 521 -1.10 -62.24 -8.41
N THR A 522 -0.04 -61.41 -8.38
CA THR A 522 0.84 -61.15 -9.53
C THR A 522 2.29 -61.60 -9.29
N GLY A 523 2.50 -62.48 -8.31
CA GLY A 523 3.83 -62.96 -7.91
C GLY A 523 4.14 -64.37 -8.41
N PRO A 524 5.40 -64.83 -8.28
CA PRO A 524 5.68 -66.25 -8.14
C PRO A 524 5.02 -66.79 -6.86
N GLU A 525 4.67 -68.08 -6.82
CA GLU A 525 3.94 -68.69 -5.69
C GLU A 525 4.62 -68.47 -4.33
N GLU A 526 5.95 -68.44 -4.28
CA GLU A 526 6.75 -68.14 -3.08
C GLU A 526 6.40 -66.76 -2.48
N ALA A 527 6.35 -65.73 -3.32
CA ALA A 527 6.03 -64.35 -2.93
C ALA A 527 4.56 -64.19 -2.49
N GLU A 528 3.67 -65.03 -3.01
CA GLU A 528 2.27 -65.06 -2.61
C GLU A 528 2.07 -65.82 -1.30
N ALA A 529 2.85 -66.88 -1.05
CA ALA A 529 2.91 -67.56 0.23
C ALA A 529 3.46 -66.65 1.34
N GLU A 530 4.56 -65.94 1.10
CA GLU A 530 5.10 -64.92 2.02
C GLU A 530 4.07 -63.81 2.30
N ALA A 531 3.40 -63.30 1.26
CA ALA A 531 2.37 -62.28 1.41
C ALA A 531 1.16 -62.80 2.22
N ALA A 532 0.71 -64.03 1.97
CA ALA A 532 -0.38 -64.66 2.72
C ALA A 532 -0.01 -64.93 4.18
N GLU A 533 1.25 -65.31 4.47
CA GLU A 533 1.75 -65.46 5.83
C GLU A 533 1.83 -64.11 6.57
N ALA A 534 2.35 -63.07 5.91
CA ALA A 534 2.44 -61.72 6.48
C ALA A 534 1.06 -61.13 6.85
N LEU A 535 0.00 -61.50 6.09
CA LEU A 535 -1.37 -61.07 6.32
C LEU A 535 -2.12 -61.87 7.42
N ARG A 536 -1.60 -63.02 7.87
CA ARG A 536 -2.22 -63.79 8.97
C ARG A 536 -2.05 -63.09 10.31
N ILE A 537 -3.12 -63.06 11.09
CA ILE A 537 -3.16 -62.54 12.46
C ILE A 537 -3.19 -63.71 13.45
N PRO A 538 -2.24 -63.82 14.39
CA PRO A 538 -2.36 -64.72 15.52
C PRO A 538 -3.53 -64.32 16.43
N ALA A 539 -4.32 -65.27 16.91
CA ALA A 539 -5.56 -65.00 17.65
C ALA A 539 -5.38 -64.10 18.90
N GLU A 540 -4.20 -64.11 19.51
CA GLU A 540 -3.84 -63.29 20.68
C GLU A 540 -3.77 -61.78 20.36
N ALA A 541 -3.50 -61.38 19.12
CA ALA A 541 -3.34 -59.97 18.73
C ALA A 541 -4.67 -59.26 18.41
N ALA A 542 -5.78 -60.00 18.27
CA ALA A 542 -7.09 -59.44 17.98
C ALA A 542 -7.75 -58.74 19.20
N GLY A 543 -7.22 -58.98 20.42
CA GLY A 543 -7.74 -58.47 21.69
C GLY A 543 -7.33 -57.03 22.05
N ALA A 544 -7.11 -56.15 21.07
CA ALA A 544 -6.77 -54.76 21.34
C ALA A 544 -8.00 -53.97 21.87
N GLY A 545 -7.95 -53.60 23.16
CA GLY A 545 -9.02 -52.86 23.84
C GLY A 545 -9.36 -51.50 23.20
N GLU A 546 -10.49 -50.91 23.60
CA GLU A 546 -11.11 -49.81 22.85
C GLU A 546 -10.25 -48.54 22.71
N GLU A 547 -9.29 -48.34 23.60
CA GLU A 547 -8.40 -47.17 23.58
C GLU A 547 -7.29 -47.23 22.51
N ALA A 548 -7.01 -48.40 21.93
CA ALA A 548 -5.91 -48.61 20.98
C ALA A 548 -5.88 -47.59 19.82
N LEU A 549 -4.68 -47.21 19.38
CA LEU A 549 -4.46 -46.24 18.28
C LEU A 549 -5.03 -46.74 16.94
N ALA A 550 -4.89 -48.04 16.68
CA ALA A 550 -5.49 -48.73 15.54
C ALA A 550 -5.78 -50.19 15.91
N ARG A 551 -6.84 -50.77 15.34
CA ARG A 551 -7.16 -52.20 15.47
C ARG A 551 -6.76 -52.93 14.19
N TRP A 552 -6.13 -54.09 14.34
CA TRP A 552 -5.71 -54.96 13.23
C TRP A 552 -6.68 -56.15 13.16
N GLU A 553 -7.50 -56.19 12.12
CA GLU A 553 -8.61 -57.13 11.96
C GLU A 553 -8.46 -57.91 10.64
N PRO A 554 -8.81 -59.21 10.60
CA PRO A 554 -8.77 -59.96 9.36
C PRO A 554 -9.88 -59.46 8.44
N PHE A 555 -9.55 -59.24 7.16
CA PHE A 555 -10.48 -58.69 6.18
C PHE A 555 -10.70 -59.70 5.06
N SER A 556 -11.95 -59.86 4.63
CA SER A 556 -12.29 -60.71 3.48
C SER A 556 -13.17 -59.94 2.51
N CYS A 557 -12.62 -59.57 1.36
CA CYS A 557 -13.37 -59.08 0.22
C CYS A 557 -13.59 -60.22 -0.79
N ARG A 558 -14.72 -60.19 -1.51
CA ARG A 558 -14.94 -61.05 -2.68
C ARG A 558 -14.17 -60.46 -3.88
N PRO A 559 -13.13 -61.14 -4.41
CA PRO A 559 -12.56 -60.74 -5.70
C PRO A 559 -13.55 -61.09 -6.80
N VAL A 560 -13.79 -60.16 -7.72
CA VAL A 560 -14.53 -60.42 -8.96
C VAL A 560 -13.50 -60.54 -10.08
N SER A 561 -13.40 -61.73 -10.67
CA SER A 561 -12.57 -61.99 -11.84
C SER A 561 -13.21 -61.39 -13.09
N GLY A 562 -12.41 -60.72 -13.93
CA GLY A 562 -12.89 -59.97 -15.09
C GLY A 562 -13.36 -60.87 -16.25
N GLY A 563 -14.65 -61.23 -16.23
CA GLY A 563 -15.41 -61.74 -17.38
C GLY A 563 -16.62 -60.84 -17.66
N SER A 564 -17.02 -60.69 -18.93
CA SER A 564 -18.21 -59.91 -19.29
C SER A 564 -19.47 -60.48 -18.66
N ALA A 565 -20.40 -59.62 -18.23
CA ALA A 565 -21.69 -60.02 -17.65
C ALA A 565 -22.45 -60.98 -18.60
N GLY A 566 -22.44 -62.28 -18.29
CA GLY A 566 -22.92 -63.27 -19.26
C GLY A 566 -22.75 -64.77 -18.96
N SER A 567 -22.35 -65.20 -17.76
CA SER A 567 -22.60 -66.59 -17.32
C SER A 567 -22.44 -66.74 -15.81
N ALA A 568 -23.47 -67.28 -15.15
CA ALA A 568 -23.32 -67.86 -13.82
C ALA A 568 -22.79 -69.28 -14.01
N GLY A 569 -21.50 -69.47 -13.74
CA GLY A 569 -20.83 -70.76 -13.67
C GLY A 569 -19.98 -70.81 -12.41
N GLU A 570 -19.95 -71.97 -11.75
CA GLU A 570 -19.22 -72.19 -10.50
C GLU A 570 -17.70 -72.28 -10.75
N GLU A 571 -16.94 -72.39 -9.66
CA GLU A 571 -15.45 -72.41 -9.56
C GLU A 571 -14.77 -71.01 -9.65
N ALA A 572 -13.85 -70.61 -8.78
CA ALA A 572 -13.22 -71.33 -7.66
C ALA A 572 -13.21 -70.51 -6.35
N SER A 573 -13.38 -71.22 -5.24
CA SER A 573 -13.40 -70.69 -3.88
C SER A 573 -12.01 -70.29 -3.38
N SER A 574 -11.70 -68.99 -3.39
CA SER A 574 -10.77 -68.40 -2.43
C SER A 574 -11.20 -66.97 -2.09
N SER A 575 -11.86 -66.77 -0.94
CA SER A 575 -12.00 -65.44 -0.36
C SER A 575 -10.61 -64.99 0.06
N GLY A 576 -10.05 -64.00 -0.65
CA GLY A 576 -8.72 -63.47 -0.37
C GLY A 576 -8.66 -62.96 1.06
N GLN A 577 -7.90 -63.64 1.92
CA GLN A 577 -7.58 -63.15 3.25
C GLN A 577 -6.69 -61.92 3.10
N GLY A 578 -7.21 -60.79 3.54
CA GLY A 578 -6.51 -59.52 3.69
C GLY A 578 -6.45 -59.10 5.15
N LEU A 579 -5.86 -57.93 5.38
CA LEU A 579 -5.65 -57.36 6.70
C LEU A 579 -6.19 -55.93 6.70
N CYS A 580 -7.08 -55.60 7.63
CA CYS A 580 -7.63 -54.26 7.81
C CYS A 580 -7.02 -53.62 9.05
N VAL A 581 -6.50 -52.41 8.91
CA VAL A 581 -6.06 -51.54 9.99
C VAL A 581 -7.09 -50.44 10.18
N ARG A 582 -7.99 -50.59 11.17
CA ARG A 582 -9.03 -49.61 11.49
C ARG A 582 -8.49 -48.53 12.42
N LEU A 583 -8.61 -47.28 11.99
CA LEU A 583 -8.20 -46.07 12.69
C LEU A 583 -9.40 -45.28 13.22
N LYS A 584 -9.16 -44.32 14.12
CA LYS A 584 -10.23 -43.47 14.69
C LYS A 584 -10.74 -42.40 13.70
N PHE A 585 -9.94 -42.05 12.68
CA PHE A 585 -10.19 -40.95 11.74
C PHE A 585 -10.02 -41.40 10.28
N PRO A 586 -10.70 -40.74 9.32
CA PRO A 586 -10.63 -41.11 7.91
C PRO A 586 -9.25 -40.84 7.28
N VAL A 587 -8.70 -41.87 6.64
CA VAL A 587 -7.40 -41.84 5.97
C VAL A 587 -7.54 -41.25 4.57
N ARG A 588 -6.67 -40.30 4.24
CA ARG A 588 -6.62 -39.64 2.92
C ARG A 588 -5.33 -39.89 2.14
N SER A 589 -4.23 -40.26 2.79
CA SER A 589 -2.96 -40.53 2.11
C SER A 589 -2.22 -41.71 2.75
N LEU A 590 -1.47 -42.43 1.93
CA LEU A 590 -0.60 -43.55 2.31
C LEU A 590 0.82 -43.34 1.76
N ALA A 591 1.82 -43.79 2.50
CA ALA A 591 3.20 -43.86 2.04
C ALA A 591 3.90 -45.10 2.61
N TRP A 592 4.53 -45.91 1.75
CA TRP A 592 5.40 -46.99 2.19
C TRP A 592 6.84 -46.51 2.39
N HIS A 593 7.52 -47.06 3.39
CA HIS A 593 8.96 -46.96 3.53
C HIS A 593 9.64 -47.85 2.48
N GLY A 594 10.80 -47.43 1.95
CA GLY A 594 11.47 -48.14 0.83
C GLY A 594 11.79 -49.62 1.07
N ARG A 595 11.87 -50.06 2.34
CA ARG A 595 12.06 -51.48 2.72
C ARG A 595 10.79 -52.33 2.78
N GLY A 596 9.59 -51.77 2.76
CA GLY A 596 8.32 -52.53 2.75
C GLY A 596 7.78 -53.04 4.10
N ASP A 597 8.48 -52.92 5.23
CA ASP A 597 7.92 -53.29 6.57
C ASP A 597 7.09 -52.17 7.20
N TYR A 598 7.47 -50.91 6.97
CA TYR A 598 6.79 -49.73 7.53
C TYR A 598 5.93 -49.03 6.48
N PHE A 599 4.75 -48.58 6.89
CA PHE A 599 3.92 -47.65 6.12
C PHE A 599 3.28 -46.60 7.03
N ALA A 600 3.09 -45.39 6.50
CA ALA A 600 2.45 -44.29 7.19
C ALA A 600 1.05 -44.04 6.59
N SER A 601 0.07 -43.86 7.46
CA SER A 601 -1.26 -43.37 7.10
C SER A 601 -1.42 -41.92 7.57
N VAL A 602 -2.16 -41.13 6.79
CA VAL A 602 -2.49 -39.72 7.11
C VAL A 602 -3.98 -39.57 7.22
N ALA A 603 -4.45 -39.11 8.38
CA ALA A 603 -5.84 -38.77 8.65
C ALA A 603 -5.96 -37.26 8.98
N PRO A 604 -6.20 -36.38 8.00
CA PRO A 604 -6.15 -34.92 8.18
C PRO A 604 -7.15 -34.31 9.17
N THR A 605 -8.03 -35.10 9.78
CA THR A 605 -8.98 -34.68 10.83
C THR A 605 -8.52 -35.08 12.24
N GLY A 606 -7.65 -36.09 12.36
CA GLY A 606 -7.04 -36.43 13.65
C GLY A 606 -6.00 -35.38 14.01
N ASN A 607 -6.17 -34.65 15.12
CA ASN A 607 -5.26 -33.56 15.48
C ASN A 607 -3.87 -34.09 15.89
N THR A 608 -3.78 -34.79 17.03
CA THR A 608 -2.54 -35.46 17.48
C THR A 608 -2.28 -36.77 16.71
N GLN A 609 -3.34 -37.45 16.26
CA GLN A 609 -3.28 -38.71 15.50
C GLN A 609 -3.31 -38.49 13.97
N ALA A 610 -2.83 -37.33 13.49
CA ALA A 610 -2.85 -37.00 12.06
C ALA A 610 -2.01 -37.95 11.20
N VAL A 611 -0.93 -38.48 11.79
CA VAL A 611 0.02 -39.40 11.16
C VAL A 611 0.19 -40.60 12.08
N VAL A 612 -0.01 -41.79 11.53
CA VAL A 612 0.24 -43.06 12.25
C VAL A 612 1.19 -43.89 11.40
N VAL A 613 2.26 -44.39 12.02
CA VAL A 613 3.22 -45.29 11.39
C VAL A 613 2.92 -46.71 11.83
N HIS A 614 2.74 -47.58 10.87
CA HIS A 614 2.39 -48.98 11.04
C HIS A 614 3.60 -49.85 10.71
N GLN A 615 3.85 -50.88 11.51
CA GLN A 615 4.87 -51.90 11.26
C GLN A 615 4.18 -53.23 10.98
N LEU A 616 4.34 -53.75 9.76
CA LEU A 616 3.67 -54.96 9.29
C LEU A 616 4.15 -56.20 10.07
N SER A 617 5.47 -56.39 10.19
CA SER A 617 6.06 -57.53 10.91
C SER A 617 5.61 -57.66 12.38
N LYS A 618 5.38 -56.53 13.06
CA LYS A 618 4.93 -56.50 14.46
C LYS A 618 3.43 -56.30 14.64
N ARG A 619 2.67 -56.07 13.57
CA ARG A 619 1.23 -55.72 13.58
C ARG A 619 0.94 -54.60 14.59
N ALA A 620 1.85 -53.63 14.64
CA ALA A 620 1.86 -52.56 15.63
C ALA A 620 1.70 -51.19 14.96
N SER A 621 1.00 -50.28 15.63
CA SER A 621 0.75 -48.92 15.15
C SER A 621 1.24 -47.90 16.18
N GLN A 622 2.08 -46.98 15.75
CA GLN A 622 2.75 -45.99 16.58
C GLN A 622 2.40 -44.59 16.09
N ASN A 623 2.20 -43.66 17.03
CA ASN A 623 2.18 -42.24 16.71
C ASN A 623 3.60 -41.68 16.91
N PRO A 624 4.32 -41.27 15.85
CA PRO A 624 5.67 -40.73 15.99
C PRO A 624 5.72 -39.33 16.61
N PHE A 625 4.58 -38.64 16.78
CA PHE A 625 4.52 -37.25 17.24
C PHE A 625 3.68 -37.08 18.50
N ARG A 626 4.20 -36.35 19.49
CA ARG A 626 3.45 -35.96 20.70
C ARG A 626 2.39 -34.87 20.40
N LYS A 627 2.69 -33.95 19.47
CA LYS A 627 1.80 -32.87 19.01
C LYS A 627 2.13 -32.49 17.57
N ASN A 628 1.12 -32.40 16.71
CA ASN A 628 1.28 -31.94 15.33
C ASN A 628 1.13 -30.42 15.26
N ARG A 629 1.99 -29.74 14.48
CA ARG A 629 1.98 -28.28 14.30
C ARG A 629 1.26 -27.92 13.00
N GLY A 630 -0.07 -27.91 13.05
CA GLY A 630 -0.97 -27.65 11.92
C GLY A 630 -1.49 -28.94 11.27
N ARG A 631 -2.46 -28.78 10.36
CA ARG A 631 -3.12 -29.90 9.66
C ARG A 631 -2.17 -30.56 8.66
N VAL A 632 -2.02 -31.89 8.75
CA VAL A 632 -1.19 -32.68 7.82
C VAL A 632 -2.00 -33.06 6.57
N VAL A 633 -1.37 -32.94 5.40
CA VAL A 633 -1.97 -33.25 4.09
C VAL A 633 -1.35 -34.52 3.50
N ARG A 634 -0.01 -34.57 3.42
CA ARG A 634 0.75 -35.65 2.77
C ARG A 634 1.98 -35.99 3.59
N VAL A 635 2.40 -37.26 3.60
CA VAL A 635 3.70 -37.70 4.13
C VAL A 635 4.48 -38.50 3.11
N ALA A 636 5.80 -38.49 3.21
CA ALA A 636 6.71 -39.33 2.42
C ALA A 636 7.92 -39.77 3.26
N PHE A 637 8.35 -41.01 3.09
CA PHE A 637 9.64 -41.49 3.59
C PHE A 637 10.74 -41.13 2.60
N HIS A 638 11.89 -40.71 3.11
CA HIS A 638 13.09 -40.55 2.28
C HIS A 638 13.51 -41.91 1.70
N PRO A 639 13.99 -41.99 0.45
CA PRO A 639 14.32 -43.26 -0.22
C PRO A 639 15.43 -44.08 0.47
N ALA A 640 16.52 -43.44 0.90
CA ALA A 640 17.68 -44.12 1.54
C ALA A 640 17.97 -43.72 3.02
N LYS A 641 18.12 -42.42 3.30
CA LYS A 641 18.40 -41.84 4.62
C LYS A 641 17.17 -41.96 5.56
N PRO A 642 17.31 -42.01 6.90
CA PRO A 642 16.19 -42.16 7.84
C PRO A 642 15.43 -40.83 8.10
N PHE A 643 15.08 -40.11 7.03
CA PHE A 643 14.30 -38.87 7.09
C PHE A 643 12.82 -39.12 6.75
N PHE A 644 11.93 -38.36 7.38
CA PHE A 644 10.49 -38.43 7.19
C PHE A 644 9.91 -37.04 6.94
N PHE A 645 9.26 -36.88 5.79
CA PHE A 645 8.71 -35.62 5.33
C PHE A 645 7.21 -35.56 5.66
N VAL A 646 6.81 -34.49 6.35
CA VAL A 646 5.42 -34.21 6.73
C VAL A 646 5.02 -32.88 6.11
N ALA A 647 4.22 -32.94 5.04
CA ALA A 647 3.60 -31.76 4.45
C ALA A 647 2.36 -31.40 5.27
N THR A 648 2.46 -30.28 6.01
CA THR A 648 1.31 -29.59 6.58
C THR A 648 0.74 -28.59 5.57
N GLN A 649 -0.43 -28.00 5.84
CA GLN A 649 -1.03 -27.02 4.95
C GLN A 649 -0.08 -25.86 4.55
N ASN A 650 0.86 -25.42 5.41
CA ASN A 650 1.68 -24.23 5.12
C ASN A 650 3.18 -24.55 4.93
N HIS A 651 3.66 -25.69 5.44
CA HIS A 651 5.09 -26.02 5.51
C HIS A 651 5.33 -27.52 5.34
N VAL A 652 6.47 -27.89 4.75
CA VAL A 652 6.99 -29.26 4.81
C VAL A 652 8.02 -29.34 5.93
N ARG A 653 7.81 -30.25 6.88
CA ARG A 653 8.75 -30.52 7.99
C ARG A 653 9.50 -31.81 7.73
N VAL A 654 10.82 -31.77 7.82
CA VAL A 654 11.72 -32.91 7.62
C VAL A 654 12.20 -33.37 8.98
N TYR A 655 11.77 -34.55 9.42
CA TYR A 655 12.18 -35.14 10.69
C TYR A 655 13.25 -36.20 10.48
N ASN A 656 14.25 -36.26 11.36
CA ASN A 656 15.17 -37.38 11.44
C ASN A 656 14.60 -38.43 12.40
N LEU A 657 14.23 -39.60 11.88
CA LEU A 657 13.60 -40.65 12.68
C LEU A 657 14.58 -41.31 13.67
N ALA A 658 15.87 -41.35 13.35
CA ALA A 658 16.89 -41.93 14.22
C ALA A 658 17.24 -41.00 15.40
N LYS A 659 17.28 -39.68 15.16
CA LYS A 659 17.49 -38.66 16.21
C LYS A 659 16.19 -38.22 16.92
N GLN A 660 15.03 -38.64 16.42
CA GLN A 660 13.69 -38.21 16.87
C GLN A 660 13.49 -36.67 16.91
N ALA A 661 14.19 -35.94 16.04
CA ALA A 661 14.25 -34.48 16.02
C ALA A 661 13.81 -33.90 14.67
N LEU A 662 13.36 -32.64 14.67
CA LEU A 662 13.18 -31.86 13.44
C LEU A 662 14.57 -31.51 12.86
N ALA A 663 14.76 -31.76 11.56
CA ALA A 663 16.03 -31.48 10.86
C ALA A 663 15.95 -30.22 9.99
N LYS A 664 14.89 -30.06 9.19
CA LYS A 664 14.67 -28.87 8.33
C LYS A 664 13.18 -28.50 8.28
N LYS A 665 12.86 -27.21 8.19
CA LYS A 665 11.50 -26.66 7.95
C LYS A 665 11.52 -25.92 6.60
N LEU A 666 10.83 -26.45 5.60
CA LEU A 666 10.68 -25.80 4.30
C LEU A 666 9.48 -24.84 4.33
N LEU A 667 9.70 -23.61 3.87
CA LEU A 667 8.72 -22.53 3.94
C LEU A 667 7.84 -22.53 2.68
N GLY A 668 6.56 -22.87 2.81
CA GLY A 668 5.57 -22.73 1.75
C GLY A 668 5.33 -21.25 1.39
N GLY A 669 5.32 -20.95 0.10
CA GLY A 669 5.26 -19.58 -0.44
C GLY A 669 3.86 -18.94 -0.44
N GLY A 670 3.10 -19.05 0.65
CA GLY A 670 1.78 -18.43 0.86
C GLY A 670 0.61 -19.41 0.87
N GLY A 671 0.40 -20.15 -0.20
CA GLY A 671 -0.75 -21.04 -0.37
C GLY A 671 -0.73 -22.35 0.42
N VAL A 672 -1.91 -22.99 0.47
CA VAL A 672 -2.10 -24.32 1.05
C VAL A 672 -1.39 -25.37 0.20
N LEU A 673 -0.64 -26.29 0.82
CA LEU A 673 0.06 -27.39 0.15
C LEU A 673 -0.91 -28.54 -0.14
N SER A 674 -0.96 -28.98 -1.40
CA SER A 674 -1.85 -30.04 -1.87
C SER A 674 -1.15 -31.40 -1.98
N CYS A 675 0.06 -31.43 -2.53
CA CYS A 675 0.79 -32.65 -2.85
C CYS A 675 2.31 -32.53 -2.66
N LEU A 676 2.97 -33.68 -2.53
CA LEU A 676 4.38 -33.83 -2.17
C LEU A 676 4.98 -35.03 -2.91
N ALA A 677 6.15 -34.84 -3.55
CA ALA A 677 6.99 -35.92 -4.08
C ALA A 677 8.47 -35.66 -3.78
N LEU A 678 9.22 -36.74 -3.55
CA LEU A 678 10.67 -36.70 -3.32
C LEU A 678 11.40 -37.18 -4.59
N HIS A 679 12.52 -36.52 -4.92
CA HIS A 679 13.43 -36.99 -5.95
C HIS A 679 14.02 -38.37 -5.55
N PRO A 680 14.31 -39.30 -6.49
CA PRO A 680 14.85 -40.62 -6.15
C PRO A 680 16.17 -40.59 -5.36
N GLY A 681 17.00 -39.56 -5.55
CA GLY A 681 18.20 -39.32 -4.72
C GLY A 681 17.89 -38.90 -3.27
N GLY A 682 16.76 -38.23 -3.06
CA GLY A 682 16.27 -37.78 -1.75
C GLY A 682 16.56 -36.31 -1.40
N ASP A 683 17.45 -35.65 -2.14
CA ASP A 683 17.96 -34.30 -1.81
C ASP A 683 17.13 -33.14 -2.41
N HIS A 684 16.15 -33.44 -3.27
CA HIS A 684 15.18 -32.46 -3.80
C HIS A 684 13.73 -32.90 -3.57
N VAL A 685 12.85 -31.91 -3.45
CA VAL A 685 11.43 -32.10 -3.14
C VAL A 685 10.56 -31.24 -4.06
N LEU A 686 9.52 -31.86 -4.63
CA LEU A 686 8.43 -31.16 -5.31
C LEU A 686 7.24 -31.00 -4.37
N VAL A 687 6.67 -29.81 -4.35
CA VAL A 687 5.48 -29.47 -3.57
C VAL A 687 4.48 -28.75 -4.47
N GLY A 688 3.27 -29.28 -4.59
CA GLY A 688 2.14 -28.56 -5.20
C GLY A 688 1.40 -27.73 -4.16
N SER A 689 0.88 -26.57 -4.58
CA SER A 689 0.07 -25.69 -3.74
C SER A 689 -1.12 -25.13 -4.50
N ASP A 690 -2.24 -24.93 -3.80
CA ASP A 690 -3.50 -24.42 -4.31
C ASP A 690 -3.38 -23.03 -4.97
N ASP A 691 -2.28 -22.30 -4.71
CA ASP A 691 -1.81 -21.10 -5.43
C ASP A 691 -1.47 -21.34 -6.92
N LYS A 692 -1.81 -22.52 -7.48
CA LYS A 692 -1.48 -22.97 -8.85
C LYS A 692 0.03 -23.10 -9.09
N ARG A 693 0.78 -23.25 -7.99
CA ARG A 693 2.25 -23.28 -7.96
C ARG A 693 2.74 -24.71 -7.74
N VAL A 694 3.76 -25.09 -8.50
CA VAL A 694 4.61 -26.24 -8.20
C VAL A 694 5.98 -25.71 -7.82
N ALA A 695 6.36 -25.92 -6.57
CA ALA A 695 7.61 -25.44 -6.00
C ALA A 695 8.65 -26.55 -5.97
N TRP A 696 9.82 -26.29 -6.56
CA TRP A 696 11.01 -27.13 -6.43
C TRP A 696 11.83 -26.63 -5.25
N TYR A 697 12.05 -27.50 -4.26
CA TYR A 697 12.96 -27.26 -3.16
C TYR A 697 14.22 -28.10 -3.38
N ASP A 698 15.35 -27.42 -3.23
CA ASP A 698 16.65 -28.04 -3.04
C ASP A 698 16.92 -28.00 -1.54
N LEU A 699 17.10 -29.17 -0.92
CA LEU A 699 17.18 -29.26 0.53
C LEU A 699 18.45 -28.64 1.09
N ASP A 700 19.53 -28.57 0.30
CA ASP A 700 20.84 -28.12 0.76
C ASP A 700 21.13 -26.67 0.34
N LEU A 701 20.49 -26.17 -0.73
CA LEU A 701 20.55 -24.75 -1.10
C LEU A 701 19.74 -23.83 -0.16
N SER A 702 18.48 -24.16 0.15
CA SER A 702 17.62 -23.25 0.94
C SER A 702 16.37 -23.89 1.54
N THR A 703 15.84 -23.28 2.61
CA THR A 703 14.49 -23.57 3.14
C THR A 703 13.38 -22.92 2.30
N LYS A 704 13.71 -21.95 1.44
CA LYS A 704 12.83 -21.32 0.45
C LYS A 704 12.88 -22.11 -0.87
N PRO A 705 11.84 -22.06 -1.72
CA PRO A 705 11.85 -22.78 -2.99
C PRO A 705 12.91 -22.22 -3.95
N TYR A 706 13.72 -23.11 -4.53
CA TYR A 706 14.71 -22.78 -5.57
C TYR A 706 14.03 -22.22 -6.83
N LYS A 707 12.93 -22.86 -7.26
CA LYS A 707 12.16 -22.43 -8.44
C LYS A 707 10.67 -22.64 -8.21
N ALA A 708 9.87 -21.60 -8.46
CA ALA A 708 8.41 -21.64 -8.41
C ALA A 708 7.85 -21.70 -9.84
N LEU A 709 7.25 -22.82 -10.19
CA LEU A 709 6.68 -23.09 -11.52
C LEU A 709 5.19 -22.71 -11.50
N ARG A 710 4.79 -21.76 -12.35
CA ARG A 710 3.40 -21.27 -12.50
C ARG A 710 2.93 -21.45 -13.94
N TYR A 711 2.54 -22.68 -14.26
CA TYR A 711 2.12 -23.05 -15.62
C TYR A 711 0.70 -23.64 -15.67
N HIS A 712 0.09 -23.98 -14.54
CA HIS A 712 -1.28 -24.49 -14.44
C HIS A 712 -2.28 -23.35 -14.25
N THR A 713 -3.50 -23.51 -14.75
CA THR A 713 -4.58 -22.52 -14.55
C THR A 713 -5.44 -22.84 -13.32
N ALA A 714 -5.29 -24.04 -12.75
CA ALA A 714 -5.96 -24.52 -11.54
C ALA A 714 -4.96 -25.18 -10.56
N PRO A 715 -5.38 -25.56 -9.34
CA PRO A 715 -4.51 -26.23 -8.36
C PRO A 715 -3.90 -27.54 -8.89
N PRO A 716 -2.59 -27.77 -8.71
CA PRO A 716 -1.99 -29.09 -8.89
C PRO A 716 -2.49 -30.05 -7.80
N ARG A 717 -2.98 -31.22 -8.20
CA ARG A 717 -3.45 -32.29 -7.31
C ARG A 717 -2.39 -33.35 -7.04
N ALA A 718 -1.53 -33.63 -8.02
CA ALA A 718 -0.42 -34.56 -7.87
C ALA A 718 0.86 -34.04 -8.54
N VAL A 719 1.98 -34.46 -7.96
CA VAL A 719 3.33 -34.30 -8.50
C VAL A 719 4.05 -35.63 -8.40
N ALA A 720 4.83 -35.99 -9.41
CA ALA A 720 5.56 -37.25 -9.44
C ALA A 720 6.93 -37.07 -10.08
N PHE A 721 7.93 -37.79 -9.55
CA PHE A 721 9.22 -37.99 -10.19
C PHE A 721 9.26 -39.34 -10.90
N HIS A 722 9.97 -39.41 -12.02
CA HIS A 722 10.40 -40.67 -12.60
C HIS A 722 11.55 -41.25 -11.75
N ARG A 723 11.67 -42.59 -11.67
CA ARG A 723 12.72 -43.28 -10.90
C ARG A 723 14.11 -43.30 -11.54
N SER A 724 14.20 -43.54 -12.86
CA SER A 724 15.47 -43.61 -13.61
C SER A 724 15.76 -42.42 -14.54
N TYR A 725 14.77 -41.93 -15.29
CA TYR A 725 14.93 -40.75 -16.15
C TYR A 725 14.84 -39.44 -15.34
N PRO A 726 15.55 -38.36 -15.75
CA PRO A 726 15.45 -37.02 -15.16
C PRO A 726 14.15 -36.30 -15.58
N LEU A 727 13.01 -36.95 -15.31
CA LEU A 727 11.68 -36.46 -15.64
C LEU A 727 10.85 -36.28 -14.37
N PHE A 728 10.03 -35.25 -14.37
CA PHE A 728 8.97 -35.08 -13.39
C PHE A 728 7.70 -34.54 -14.05
N ALA A 729 6.57 -34.71 -13.37
CA ALA A 729 5.29 -34.25 -13.84
C ALA A 729 4.48 -33.60 -12.73
N SER A 730 3.53 -32.76 -13.15
CA SER A 730 2.51 -32.18 -12.29
C SER A 730 1.16 -32.24 -12.98
N ALA A 731 0.15 -32.70 -12.26
CA ALA A 731 -1.21 -32.88 -12.72
C ALA A 731 -2.16 -31.96 -11.93
N ALA A 732 -3.11 -31.33 -12.62
CA ALA A 732 -3.96 -30.30 -12.03
C ALA A 732 -5.45 -30.45 -12.35
N ASP A 733 -6.26 -29.70 -11.60
CA ASP A 733 -7.72 -29.61 -11.78
C ASP A 733 -8.13 -29.02 -13.15
N ASP A 734 -7.21 -28.42 -13.90
CA ASP A 734 -7.48 -27.90 -15.25
C ASP A 734 -7.53 -28.99 -16.34
N GLY A 735 -7.41 -30.26 -15.95
CA GLY A 735 -7.42 -31.41 -16.86
C GLY A 735 -6.10 -31.61 -17.61
N THR A 736 -5.05 -30.82 -17.30
CA THR A 736 -3.74 -30.94 -17.93
C THR A 736 -2.71 -31.62 -17.05
N VAL A 737 -1.76 -32.30 -17.70
CA VAL A 737 -0.55 -32.82 -17.04
C VAL A 737 0.66 -32.25 -17.74
N GLN A 738 1.57 -31.69 -16.95
CA GLN A 738 2.75 -31.01 -17.45
C GLN A 738 3.99 -31.80 -17.12
N VAL A 739 4.77 -32.10 -18.16
CA VAL A 739 5.96 -32.93 -18.11
C VAL A 739 7.18 -32.02 -18.27
N PHE A 740 8.13 -32.20 -17.37
CA PHE A 740 9.35 -31.43 -17.28
C PHE A 740 10.55 -32.36 -17.29
N HIS A 741 11.64 -31.90 -17.91
CA HIS A 741 12.96 -32.43 -17.70
C HIS A 741 13.57 -31.70 -16.49
N GLY A 742 13.97 -32.46 -15.47
CA GLY A 742 14.56 -31.97 -14.24
C GLY A 742 15.88 -32.70 -13.99
N MET A 743 16.97 -32.20 -14.55
CA MET A 743 18.29 -32.80 -14.36
C MET A 743 18.88 -32.32 -13.04
N VAL A 744 19.12 -33.26 -12.14
CA VAL A 744 19.89 -33.08 -10.93
C VAL A 744 21.32 -33.53 -11.22
N TYR A 745 22.28 -32.66 -10.93
CA TYR A 745 23.70 -32.96 -11.10
C TYR A 745 24.25 -33.62 -9.83
N ALA A 746 25.27 -34.46 -9.99
CA ALA A 746 25.99 -35.06 -8.86
C ALA A 746 27.03 -34.11 -8.24
N ASP A 747 27.39 -33.03 -8.94
CA ASP A 747 28.22 -31.95 -8.40
C ASP A 747 27.34 -30.97 -7.62
N LEU A 748 27.65 -30.81 -6.34
CA LEU A 748 26.95 -29.97 -5.37
C LEU A 748 26.95 -28.48 -5.75
N LEU A 749 27.91 -28.02 -6.55
CA LEU A 749 28.00 -26.62 -6.99
C LEU A 749 27.04 -26.29 -8.15
N THR A 750 26.49 -27.30 -8.83
CA THR A 750 25.66 -27.13 -10.03
C THR A 750 24.17 -27.27 -9.73
N ASN A 751 23.46 -26.14 -9.72
CA ASN A 751 22.01 -26.09 -9.51
C ASN A 751 21.22 -26.92 -10.55
N PRO A 752 20.06 -27.51 -10.19
CA PRO A 752 19.31 -28.40 -11.07
C PRO A 752 18.69 -27.67 -12.28
N LEU A 753 18.84 -28.27 -13.46
CA LEU A 753 18.31 -27.76 -14.72
C LEU A 753 16.85 -28.20 -14.92
N ILE A 754 15.94 -27.23 -14.91
CA ILE A 754 14.48 -27.45 -15.02
C ILE A 754 13.94 -26.84 -16.31
N VAL A 755 13.51 -27.70 -17.26
CA VAL A 755 13.00 -27.36 -18.59
C VAL A 755 11.60 -27.96 -18.81
N PRO A 756 10.57 -27.17 -19.16
CA PRO A 756 9.27 -27.72 -19.59
C PRO A 756 9.41 -28.40 -20.97
N VAL A 757 9.00 -29.66 -21.09
CA VAL A 757 9.14 -30.42 -22.36
C VAL A 757 7.81 -30.67 -23.08
N LYS A 758 6.72 -30.93 -22.34
CA LYS A 758 5.41 -31.22 -22.92
C LYS A 758 4.25 -30.85 -21.98
N ILE A 759 3.18 -30.33 -22.56
CA ILE A 759 1.86 -30.26 -21.90
C ILE A 759 0.97 -31.33 -22.54
N LEU A 760 0.48 -32.26 -21.74
CA LEU A 760 -0.50 -33.28 -22.11
C LEU A 760 -1.89 -32.66 -21.91
N ARG A 761 -2.62 -32.48 -23.01
CA ARG A 761 -3.95 -31.83 -23.05
C ARG A 761 -4.95 -32.74 -23.77
N GLY A 762 -6.23 -32.56 -23.47
CA GLY A 762 -7.34 -33.18 -24.22
C GLY A 762 -7.58 -34.67 -23.96
N GLY A 763 -6.87 -35.26 -22.98
CA GLY A 763 -7.16 -36.62 -22.52
C GLY A 763 -8.29 -36.67 -21.50
N HIS A 764 -8.15 -35.91 -20.40
CA HIS A 764 -9.14 -35.88 -19.33
C HIS A 764 -10.16 -34.76 -19.51
N GLN A 765 -11.41 -35.04 -19.13
CA GLN A 765 -12.47 -34.02 -19.02
C GLN A 765 -12.55 -33.50 -17.59
N VAL A 766 -12.71 -32.18 -17.43
CA VAL A 766 -12.91 -31.55 -16.12
C VAL A 766 -14.37 -31.73 -15.70
N VAL A 767 -14.60 -32.39 -14.57
CA VAL A 767 -15.93 -32.70 -14.04
C VAL A 767 -16.09 -32.02 -12.68
N ALA A 768 -17.10 -31.16 -12.54
CA ALA A 768 -17.36 -30.41 -11.30
C ALA A 768 -16.13 -29.66 -10.73
N SER A 769 -15.30 -29.08 -11.61
CA SER A 769 -14.01 -28.44 -11.30
C SER A 769 -12.90 -29.34 -10.74
N GLU A 770 -13.10 -30.66 -10.69
CA GLU A 770 -12.02 -31.64 -10.51
C GLU A 770 -11.53 -32.09 -11.90
N GLY A 771 -10.21 -32.14 -12.08
CA GLY A 771 -9.55 -32.51 -13.34
C GLY A 771 -8.80 -33.83 -13.22
N VAL A 772 -7.46 -33.75 -13.26
CA VAL A 772 -6.59 -34.91 -13.02
C VAL A 772 -6.29 -35.01 -11.52
N ALA A 773 -6.75 -36.10 -10.90
CA ALA A 773 -6.64 -36.32 -9.46
C ALA A 773 -5.27 -36.85 -9.03
N ASP A 774 -4.67 -37.76 -9.81
CA ASP A 774 -3.39 -38.39 -9.49
C ASP A 774 -2.55 -38.69 -10.75
N CYS A 775 -1.23 -38.75 -10.61
CA CYS A 775 -0.31 -39.07 -11.70
C CYS A 775 0.92 -39.83 -11.20
N ALA A 776 1.38 -40.83 -11.98
CA ALA A 776 2.53 -41.65 -11.63
C ALA A 776 3.30 -42.11 -12.88
N PHE A 777 4.62 -42.14 -12.81
CA PHE A 777 5.48 -42.67 -13.88
C PHE A 777 5.62 -44.18 -13.80
N HIS A 778 5.75 -44.84 -14.96
CA HIS A 778 6.21 -46.22 -15.03
C HIS A 778 7.63 -46.34 -14.42
N PRO A 779 7.98 -47.41 -13.68
CA PRO A 779 9.24 -47.46 -12.94
C PRO A 779 10.50 -47.39 -13.81
N THR A 780 10.43 -47.86 -15.07
CA THR A 780 11.59 -48.08 -15.94
C THR A 780 11.47 -47.48 -17.35
N GLN A 781 10.32 -46.92 -17.73
CA GLN A 781 10.04 -46.42 -19.08
C GLN A 781 9.53 -44.99 -18.97
N PRO A 782 9.80 -44.10 -19.96
CA PRO A 782 9.40 -42.70 -19.95
C PRO A 782 7.91 -42.53 -20.26
N TRP A 783 7.06 -43.27 -19.54
CA TRP A 783 5.61 -43.32 -19.68
C TRP A 783 4.96 -42.81 -18.40
N ILE A 784 3.83 -42.13 -18.52
CA ILE A 784 3.07 -41.59 -17.40
C ILE A 784 1.62 -42.05 -17.43
N PHE A 785 1.16 -42.50 -16.26
CA PHE A 785 -0.23 -42.81 -15.98
C PHE A 785 -0.88 -41.60 -15.31
N THR A 786 -2.11 -41.28 -15.70
CA THR A 786 -2.89 -40.16 -15.15
C THR A 786 -4.31 -40.63 -14.83
N ALA A 787 -4.84 -40.21 -13.69
CA ALA A 787 -6.17 -40.58 -13.19
C ALA A 787 -7.08 -39.36 -13.14
N GLY A 788 -8.28 -39.47 -13.71
CA GLY A 788 -9.20 -38.34 -13.86
C GLY A 788 -10.49 -38.43 -13.02
N ALA A 789 -11.09 -37.26 -12.80
CA ALA A 789 -12.46 -37.14 -12.30
C ALA A 789 -13.50 -37.71 -13.30
N ASP A 790 -13.14 -37.82 -14.57
CA ASP A 790 -13.92 -38.44 -15.65
C ASP A 790 -14.00 -39.99 -15.59
N SER A 791 -13.56 -40.59 -14.49
CA SER A 791 -13.55 -42.05 -14.24
C SER A 791 -12.60 -42.83 -15.17
N LYS A 792 -11.74 -42.14 -15.94
CA LYS A 792 -10.75 -42.77 -16.82
C LYS A 792 -9.36 -42.74 -16.21
N ILE A 793 -8.54 -43.69 -16.64
CA ILE A 793 -7.09 -43.66 -16.44
C ILE A 793 -6.46 -43.64 -17.83
N LEU A 794 -5.45 -42.82 -18.04
CA LEU A 794 -4.78 -42.67 -19.34
C LEU A 794 -3.30 -42.99 -19.21
N LEU A 795 -2.76 -43.71 -20.19
CA LEU A 795 -1.34 -43.97 -20.36
C LEU A 795 -0.81 -43.13 -21.53
N TYR A 796 0.15 -42.26 -21.23
CA TYR A 796 0.89 -41.51 -22.24
C TYR A 796 2.29 -42.10 -22.43
N CYS A 797 2.65 -42.32 -23.69
CA CYS A 797 3.94 -42.85 -24.11
C CYS A 797 4.71 -41.82 -24.96
N ASN A 798 5.99 -42.08 -25.17
CA ASN A 798 6.94 -41.22 -25.88
C ASN A 798 6.68 -41.13 -27.39
#